data_AF-A0A8W8JBX9-F1
#
_entry.id   AF-A0A8W8JBX9-F1
#
_cell.length_a   1.000
_cell.length_b   1.000
_cell.length_c   1.000
_cell.angle_alpha   90.00
_cell.angle_beta   90.00
_cell.angle_gamma   90.00
#
_symmetry.space_group_name_H-M   'P 1'
#
loop_
_entity.id
_entity.type
_entity.pdbx_description
1 polymer ?
#
loop_
_entity_poly.entity_id
_entity_poly.type
_entity_poly.pdbx_seq_one_letter_code
_entity_poly.pdbx_strand_id
1 'polypeptide(L)'
;MKLRIYVFFCILEELCMLSKARTCIWSTNTVEKVKSCPVSISEWERRKYIKKCSLLAQKQNCTDVSNFEYHCVINEYENAFIEVCAPAYIINGYCAEYNELGARIQLHYGLRCEDVQPPCAKVYRSTEAYKYPGCYDIVERKLQRELNLSSIETTTIGTKFSSTTWNASVTETDENTTGSEEMIGIIMAVAILLIVIGILVLLFIFRKSKSRCACFSVCDRKTNDQDNDEMISLTTPNGQPQKPDHSSSLPMKGCEKCDFQYACAAGKLLLDMVRKNVTDTNMNARRQDNRDETNAFLEAYNKENESFVETNLTKKCKTQLEQTGLVVIIGKQGCGKTLTAVHIMKSRSYEGWVKRKFTSWEDLLAFNLNDKTLVYIDNIFDGYLYRHQLKKWWDTLCYFYFTFIKDNDSIRLIITAKDNAIKNACAHIKANFPVLKNHFFVEEESFPLSVNEMLSIVTMQVKLAEEIKNISRPIFTETLVTTIKPGDIGFPLRAHLYAFENRRNEKGAWIFDNPRAYVRNQIAYEITKDNTNGVKTLFLILLMYHSQPVSNHKMDFRYSEEWLGFLKEKCSESLINDMKPLKFENLNERAKELEGIILIKHFAIYEFQHQIYLEGLSDYFFRIHFEAAVQHFPLDILRTYEFHDISETRFNILAHRLIQELFKSALSEALICRLFERSECEERFCNELQKEGKLIELLYIPDKASPFSLPVIFWANKYGLKKLSKFLWHFVEKNTNKEDVHSQFYLARFGECCKNDENYITRTSMLLDVNDYRVLVCHYRFSGQRNILHLLISSDKSDYDAHRFMMKILTDSPDENVAVDLDLLTLALTNIAFKLGLSKEIVTSEHFFKKKKLHKLKWPK
;
A
#
# COMPACT_ATOMS: atom_id res chain seq x y z
N MET A 1 0.01 -24.63 52.96
CA MET A 1 -0.71 -23.92 51.87
C MET A 1 -1.01 -22.47 52.22
N LYS A 2 -1.59 -22.16 53.39
CA LYS A 2 -1.89 -20.76 53.82
C LYS A 2 -0.66 -19.84 53.93
N LEU A 3 0.50 -20.34 54.36
CA LEU A 3 1.74 -19.55 54.43
C LEU A 3 2.34 -19.20 53.06
N ARG A 4 2.13 -20.05 52.04
CA ARG A 4 2.57 -19.79 50.66
C ARG A 4 1.68 -18.79 49.94
N ILE A 5 0.39 -18.78 50.26
CA ILE A 5 -0.57 -17.79 49.75
C ILE A 5 -0.30 -16.42 50.38
N TYR A 6 -0.01 -16.36 51.68
CA TYR A 6 0.32 -15.10 52.35
C TYR A 6 1.64 -14.48 51.85
N VAL A 7 2.68 -15.29 51.65
CA VAL A 7 3.94 -14.83 51.03
C VAL A 7 3.73 -14.39 49.57
N PHE A 8 2.85 -15.08 48.81
CA PHE A 8 2.52 -14.68 47.44
C PHE A 8 1.76 -13.35 47.39
N PHE A 9 0.84 -13.09 48.34
CA PHE A 9 0.12 -11.82 48.43
C PHE A 9 0.99 -10.67 48.94
N CYS A 10 1.92 -10.90 49.89
CA CYS A 10 2.88 -9.88 50.32
C CYS A 10 3.89 -9.52 49.21
N ILE A 11 4.34 -10.50 48.41
CA ILE A 11 5.19 -10.26 47.23
C ILE A 11 4.39 -9.57 46.11
N LEU A 12 3.08 -9.82 45.98
CA LEU A 12 2.20 -9.12 45.03
C LEU A 12 1.96 -7.66 45.44
N GLU A 13 1.81 -7.37 46.74
CA GLU A 13 1.66 -6.00 47.24
C GLU A 13 2.96 -5.17 47.08
N GLU A 14 4.13 -5.78 47.25
CA GLU A 14 5.41 -5.12 46.97
C GLU A 14 5.70 -4.99 45.46
N LEU A 15 5.28 -5.95 44.62
CA LEU A 15 5.39 -5.85 43.15
C LEU A 15 4.38 -4.88 42.53
N CYS A 16 3.21 -4.65 43.15
CA CYS A 16 2.24 -3.66 42.69
C CYS A 16 2.65 -2.20 42.98
N MET A 17 3.69 -1.98 43.80
CA MET A 17 4.22 -0.65 44.11
C MET A 17 5.42 -0.22 43.25
N LEU A 18 5.94 -1.08 42.36
CA LEU A 18 7.10 -0.79 41.50
C LEU A 18 6.80 -1.02 40.01
N SER A 19 5.90 -0.21 39.45
CA SER A 19 6.03 0.39 38.11
C SER A 19 4.78 1.20 37.73
N LYS A 20 4.43 2.20 38.55
CA LYS A 20 3.73 3.36 37.99
C LYS A 20 4.74 4.15 37.16
N ALA A 21 5.04 3.71 35.94
CA ALA A 21 5.65 4.58 34.95
C ALA A 21 4.61 5.65 34.58
N ARG A 22 4.60 6.75 35.34
CA ARG A 22 3.63 7.83 35.17
C ARG A 22 4.07 8.69 34.00
N THR A 23 3.50 8.45 32.83
CA THR A 23 3.47 9.44 31.74
C THR A 23 2.98 10.76 32.31
N CYS A 24 3.73 11.83 32.09
CA CYS A 24 3.38 13.17 32.55
C CYS A 24 3.35 14.10 31.35
N ILE A 25 2.17 14.29 30.75
CA ILE A 25 2.00 15.22 29.61
C ILE A 25 2.51 16.63 29.99
N TRP A 26 2.41 17.03 31.26
CA TRP A 26 2.92 18.32 31.72
C TRP A 26 4.44 18.51 31.53
N SER A 27 5.23 17.44 31.50
CA SER A 27 6.68 17.54 31.29
C SER A 27 7.02 17.98 29.86
N THR A 28 6.18 17.71 28.86
CA THR A 28 6.43 18.12 27.46
C THR A 28 6.55 19.64 27.32
N ASN A 29 5.84 20.40 28.15
CA ASN A 29 5.90 21.86 28.17
C ASN A 29 7.21 22.42 28.77
N THR A 30 8.06 21.56 29.31
CA THR A 30 9.32 21.94 29.97
C THR A 30 10.57 21.46 29.23
N VAL A 31 10.37 20.75 28.12
CA VAL A 31 11.44 20.20 27.27
C VAL A 31 12.21 21.34 26.61
N GLU A 32 13.53 21.27 26.71
CA GLU A 32 14.45 22.17 26.03
C GLU A 32 15.64 21.36 25.52
N LYS A 33 15.91 21.46 24.22
CA LYS A 33 17.11 20.88 23.63
C LYS A 33 18.31 21.73 24.01
N VAL A 34 19.34 21.11 24.57
CA VAL A 34 20.56 21.79 25.00
C VAL A 34 21.77 21.27 24.22
N LYS A 35 22.85 22.07 24.18
CA LYS A 35 24.08 21.69 23.49
C LYS A 35 24.82 20.54 24.18
N SER A 36 24.70 20.44 25.50
CA SER A 36 25.31 19.40 26.32
C SER A 36 24.54 19.27 27.63
N CYS A 37 24.54 18.08 28.21
CA CYS A 37 24.07 17.87 29.58
C CYS A 37 25.16 18.16 30.61
N PRO A 38 24.80 18.55 31.85
CA PRO A 38 25.75 18.66 32.94
C PRO A 38 26.48 17.34 33.17
N VAL A 39 27.77 17.42 33.51
CA VAL A 39 28.61 16.26 33.89
C VAL A 39 29.21 16.40 35.28
N SER A 40 28.84 17.45 36.03
CA SER A 40 29.25 17.68 37.41
C SER A 40 28.05 18.09 38.28
N ILE A 41 28.10 17.82 39.58
CA ILE A 41 27.02 18.18 40.51
C ILE A 41 26.81 19.71 40.56
N SER A 42 27.89 20.51 40.54
CA SER A 42 27.80 21.97 40.57
C SER A 42 27.11 22.55 39.35
N GLU A 43 27.36 21.99 38.16
CA GLU A 43 26.68 22.39 36.93
C GLU A 43 25.22 21.93 36.92
N TRP A 44 24.96 20.71 37.40
CA TRP A 44 23.63 20.16 37.51
C TRP A 44 22.75 21.00 38.46
N GLU A 45 23.25 21.37 39.64
CA GLU A 45 22.54 22.24 40.59
C GLU A 45 22.25 23.62 40.00
N ARG A 46 23.22 24.19 39.26
CA ARG A 46 23.03 25.46 38.55
C ARG A 46 21.93 25.38 37.50
N ARG A 47 21.93 24.34 36.65
CA ARG A 47 20.89 24.16 35.62
C ARG A 47 19.53 23.84 36.23
N LYS A 48 19.47 23.02 37.28
CA LYS A 48 18.27 22.77 38.10
C LYS A 48 17.67 24.07 38.65
N TYR A 49 18.51 24.96 39.20
CA TYR A 49 18.10 26.27 39.70
C TYR A 49 17.51 27.15 38.59
N ILE A 50 18.15 27.18 37.41
CA ILE A 50 17.68 27.95 36.24
C ILE A 50 16.33 27.43 35.71
N LYS A 51 16.18 26.09 35.61
CA LYS A 51 14.98 25.44 35.07
C LYS A 51 13.75 25.59 35.98
N LYS A 52 13.95 25.86 37.29
CA LYS A 52 12.90 26.12 38.29
C LYS A 52 11.83 25.01 38.39
N CYS A 53 12.24 23.75 38.27
CA CYS A 53 11.30 22.62 38.31
C CYS A 53 10.48 22.54 39.61
N SER A 54 10.99 23.05 40.74
CA SER A 54 10.25 23.11 42.01
C SER A 54 9.01 24.00 41.96
N LEU A 55 9.02 25.09 41.18
CA LEU A 55 7.85 25.95 40.98
C LEU A 55 6.83 25.29 40.03
N LEU A 56 7.33 24.56 39.02
CA LEU A 56 6.48 23.83 38.08
C LEU A 56 5.85 22.59 38.73
N ALA A 57 6.56 21.96 39.67
CA ALA A 57 6.10 20.82 40.45
C ALA A 57 4.82 21.13 41.25
N GLN A 58 4.61 22.38 41.67
CA GLN A 58 3.40 22.83 42.36
C GLN A 58 2.19 23.03 41.43
N LYS A 59 2.41 23.13 40.11
CA LYS A 59 1.37 23.41 39.11
C LYS A 59 0.89 22.17 38.36
N GLN A 60 1.75 21.17 38.23
CA GLN A 60 1.44 19.91 37.58
C GLN A 60 0.59 18.99 38.49
N ASN A 61 -0.17 18.08 37.89
CA ASN A 61 -1.03 17.11 38.58
C ASN A 61 -0.72 15.64 38.22
N CYS A 62 0.44 15.37 37.60
CA CYS A 62 0.83 14.05 37.12
C CYS A 62 1.62 13.21 38.16
N THR A 63 2.28 13.86 39.11
CA THR A 63 3.06 13.20 40.18
C THR A 63 3.09 14.04 41.45
N ASP A 64 3.56 13.47 42.57
CA ASP A 64 3.80 14.22 43.80
C ASP A 64 4.86 15.30 43.58
N VAL A 65 4.71 16.46 44.25
CA VAL A 65 5.57 17.64 44.09
C VAL A 65 7.05 17.30 44.30
N SER A 66 7.36 16.41 45.26
CA SER A 66 8.72 15.97 45.57
C SER A 66 9.34 15.07 44.49
N ASN A 67 8.54 14.50 43.59
CA ASN A 67 9.01 13.58 42.55
C ASN A 67 9.13 14.24 41.17
N PHE A 68 8.64 15.47 40.98
CA PHE A 68 8.77 16.21 39.72
C PHE A 68 10.08 17.01 39.71
N GLU A 69 11.14 16.42 39.18
CA GLU A 69 12.51 16.92 39.31
C GLU A 69 13.16 17.29 37.97
N TYR A 70 14.25 18.05 38.05
CA TYR A 70 15.07 18.40 36.90
C TYR A 70 15.86 17.19 36.39
N HIS A 71 15.86 17.03 35.07
CA HIS A 71 16.61 16.01 34.35
C HIS A 71 17.36 16.67 33.21
N CYS A 72 18.55 16.15 32.92
CA CYS A 72 19.18 16.30 31.62
C CYS A 72 19.60 14.90 31.15
N VAL A 73 19.07 14.47 30.01
CA VAL A 73 19.23 13.12 29.48
C VAL A 73 19.24 13.18 27.94
N ILE A 74 19.55 12.08 27.27
CA ILE A 74 19.42 11.99 25.82
C ILE A 74 17.95 11.82 25.41
N ASN A 75 17.61 12.11 24.15
CA ASN A 75 16.30 11.76 23.60
C ASN A 75 16.26 10.32 23.06
N GLU A 76 15.07 9.86 22.70
CA GLU A 76 14.80 8.51 22.18
C GLU A 76 15.46 8.20 20.81
N TYR A 77 16.06 9.20 20.16
CA TYR A 77 16.73 9.08 18.85
C TYR A 77 18.25 9.18 18.94
N GLU A 78 18.80 9.36 20.15
CA GLU A 78 20.23 9.53 20.42
C GLU A 78 20.88 10.68 19.61
N ASN A 79 20.12 11.72 19.26
CA ASN A 79 20.61 12.84 18.45
C ASN A 79 20.50 14.21 19.13
N ALA A 80 19.93 14.28 20.34
CA ALA A 80 19.86 15.51 21.12
C ALA A 80 19.97 15.27 22.63
N PHE A 81 20.43 16.29 23.35
CA PHE A 81 20.35 16.38 24.81
C PHE A 81 19.10 17.16 25.20
N ILE A 82 18.37 16.64 26.19
CA ILE A 82 17.08 17.15 26.64
C ILE A 82 17.17 17.55 28.09
N GLU A 83 16.92 18.83 28.38
CA GLU A 83 16.59 19.30 29.72
C GLU A 83 15.08 19.37 29.92
N VAL A 84 14.61 18.76 30.99
CA VAL A 84 13.18 18.62 31.26
C VAL A 84 12.89 18.56 32.76
N CYS A 85 11.72 19.04 33.17
CA CYS A 85 11.16 18.76 34.48
C CYS A 85 10.18 17.60 34.34
N ALA A 86 10.46 16.46 34.97
CA ALA A 86 9.70 15.24 34.81
C ALA A 86 9.68 14.41 36.10
N PRO A 87 8.73 13.46 36.26
CA PRO A 87 8.78 12.52 37.37
C PRO A 87 10.11 11.75 37.38
N ALA A 88 10.80 11.72 38.53
CA ALA A 88 12.02 10.94 38.67
C ALA A 88 11.72 9.44 38.55
N TYR A 89 12.64 8.70 37.92
CA TYR A 89 12.49 7.30 37.59
C TYR A 89 13.75 6.52 38.00
N ILE A 90 13.57 5.25 38.38
CA ILE A 90 14.70 4.36 38.68
C ILE A 90 15.13 3.68 37.38
N ILE A 91 16.35 3.93 36.96
CA ILE A 91 16.95 3.39 35.74
C ILE A 91 17.76 2.16 36.13
N ASN A 92 17.57 1.05 35.40
CA ASN A 92 18.16 -0.25 35.73
C ASN A 92 18.85 -0.88 34.51
N GLY A 93 20.18 -0.85 34.48
CA GLY A 93 21.01 -1.54 33.49
C GLY A 93 21.20 -0.81 32.15
N TYR A 94 20.62 0.38 31.99
CA TYR A 94 20.64 1.16 30.75
C TYR A 94 20.89 2.64 31.04
N CYS A 95 21.21 3.40 30.00
CA CYS A 95 21.20 4.86 30.06
C CYS A 95 19.76 5.40 30.18
N ALA A 96 19.62 6.61 30.72
CA ALA A 96 18.34 7.29 30.86
C ALA A 96 18.06 8.10 29.60
N GLU A 97 16.83 8.00 29.08
CA GLU A 97 16.32 8.87 28.03
C GLU A 97 15.06 9.60 28.50
N TYR A 98 14.80 10.76 27.90
CA TYR A 98 13.47 11.35 27.91
C TYR A 98 12.81 11.03 26.59
N ASN A 99 11.71 10.29 26.65
CA ASN A 99 10.90 9.98 25.49
C ASN A 99 9.87 11.11 25.30
N GLU A 100 10.08 11.92 24.27
CA GLU A 100 9.24 13.10 24.03
C GLU A 100 7.78 12.70 23.71
N LEU A 101 7.58 11.62 22.94
CA LEU A 101 6.25 11.08 22.59
C LEU A 101 5.50 10.50 23.81
N GLY A 102 6.20 9.74 24.64
CA GLY A 102 5.68 9.09 25.83
C GLY A 102 5.62 10.01 27.05
N ALA A 103 6.09 11.26 26.92
CA ALA A 103 6.18 12.29 27.93
C ALA A 103 6.71 11.76 29.28
N ARG A 104 7.84 11.04 29.22
CA ARG A 104 8.40 10.35 30.40
C ARG A 104 9.90 10.11 30.30
N ILE A 105 10.53 10.03 31.47
CA ILE A 105 11.87 9.47 31.62
C ILE A 105 11.77 7.95 31.60
N GLN A 106 12.62 7.28 30.83
CA GLN A 106 12.65 5.82 30.74
C GLN A 106 14.06 5.28 30.47
N LEU A 107 14.16 3.96 30.39
CA LEU A 107 15.39 3.26 30.00
C LEU A 107 15.60 3.36 28.49
N HIS A 108 16.81 3.70 28.06
CA HIS A 108 17.20 3.65 26.65
C HIS A 108 17.67 2.24 26.29
N TYR A 109 16.78 1.38 25.78
CA TYR A 109 17.08 -0.05 25.55
C TYR A 109 18.21 -0.31 24.55
N GLY A 110 18.56 0.67 23.71
CA GLY A 110 19.71 0.59 22.80
C GLY A 110 21.08 0.87 23.46
N LEU A 111 21.11 1.36 24.71
CA LEU A 111 22.32 1.79 25.40
C LEU A 111 22.39 1.14 26.78
N ARG A 112 22.97 -0.06 26.84
CA ARG A 112 23.23 -0.74 28.11
C ARG A 112 24.39 -0.06 28.84
N CYS A 113 24.32 -0.03 30.16
CA CYS A 113 25.40 0.53 30.97
C CYS A 113 26.76 -0.16 30.75
N GLU A 114 26.75 -1.44 30.37
CA GLU A 114 27.95 -2.23 30.09
C GLU A 114 28.58 -1.88 28.73
N ASP A 115 27.81 -1.28 27.82
CA ASP A 115 28.22 -0.97 26.44
C ASP A 115 28.74 0.49 26.30
N VAL A 116 28.65 1.31 27.36
CA VAL A 116 29.08 2.72 27.38
C VAL A 116 30.32 2.94 28.23
N GLN A 117 31.15 3.92 27.88
CA GLN A 117 32.43 4.18 28.55
C GLN A 117 32.54 5.64 28.97
N PRO A 118 32.67 5.98 30.27
CA PRO A 118 32.63 5.08 31.43
C PRO A 118 31.23 4.47 31.64
N PRO A 119 31.14 3.22 32.16
CA PRO A 119 29.88 2.52 32.35
C PRO A 119 28.99 3.21 33.39
N CYS A 120 27.67 3.19 33.18
CA CYS A 120 26.72 3.62 34.20
C CYS A 120 26.51 2.59 35.30
N ALA A 121 26.01 3.03 36.45
CA ALA A 121 25.68 2.11 37.54
C ALA A 121 24.52 1.18 37.14
N LYS A 122 24.55 -0.06 37.65
CA LYS A 122 23.49 -1.05 37.36
C LYS A 122 22.09 -0.55 37.73
N VAL A 123 21.97 0.25 38.79
CA VAL A 123 20.71 0.91 39.15
C VAL A 123 21.04 2.33 39.63
N TYR A 124 20.34 3.34 39.11
CA TYR A 124 20.50 4.72 39.54
C TYR A 124 19.19 5.52 39.38
N ARG A 125 19.07 6.66 40.07
CA ARG A 125 17.91 7.55 39.91
C ARG A 125 18.15 8.45 38.71
N SER A 126 17.16 8.64 37.85
CA SER A 126 17.30 9.41 36.60
C SER A 126 17.84 10.83 36.77
N THR A 127 17.60 11.46 37.92
CA THR A 127 18.18 12.78 38.28
C THR A 127 19.70 12.76 38.38
N GLU A 128 20.30 11.58 38.55
CA GLU A 128 21.74 11.34 38.66
C GLU A 128 22.40 11.00 37.32
N ALA A 129 21.68 11.08 36.20
CA ALA A 129 22.22 10.77 34.86
C ALA A 129 23.51 11.56 34.55
N TYR A 130 23.67 12.77 35.09
CA TYR A 130 24.89 13.58 34.96
C TYR A 130 26.16 12.89 35.48
N LYS A 131 26.06 11.88 36.35
CA LYS A 131 27.20 11.10 36.84
C LYS A 131 27.77 10.13 35.80
N TYR A 132 27.06 9.93 34.68
CA TYR A 132 27.38 8.91 33.68
C TYR A 132 27.58 9.53 32.28
N PRO A 133 28.67 10.29 32.08
CA PRO A 133 28.93 10.96 30.82
C PRO A 133 29.07 10.00 29.63
N GLY A 134 29.47 8.74 29.84
CA GLY A 134 29.53 7.74 28.77
C GLY A 134 28.18 7.49 28.07
N CYS A 135 27.06 7.78 28.74
CA CYS A 135 25.73 7.75 28.11
C CYS A 135 25.50 8.87 27.09
N TYR A 136 26.34 9.91 27.09
CA TYR A 136 26.22 11.10 26.24
C TYR A 136 27.08 11.01 24.97
N ASP A 137 28.16 10.21 25.00
CA ASP A 137 29.12 10.03 23.90
C ASP A 137 28.49 9.71 22.55
N ILE A 138 27.36 8.98 22.53
CA ILE A 138 26.68 8.63 21.29
C ILE A 138 26.08 9.85 20.61
N VAL A 139 25.50 10.77 21.38
CA VAL A 139 24.93 12.02 20.88
C VAL A 139 26.05 12.94 20.42
N GLU A 140 27.12 13.07 21.20
CA GLU A 140 28.28 13.89 20.85
C GLU A 140 28.91 13.44 19.51
N ARG A 141 29.06 12.13 19.31
CA ARG A 141 29.58 11.57 18.04
C ARG A 141 28.66 11.81 16.85
N LYS A 142 27.33 11.79 17.03
CA LYS A 142 26.39 12.09 15.93
C LYS A 142 26.43 13.59 15.58
N LEU A 143 26.40 14.46 16.58
CA LEU A 143 26.50 15.91 16.39
C LEU A 143 27.84 16.33 15.74
N GLN A 144 28.97 15.69 16.12
CA GLN A 144 30.26 15.94 15.48
C GLN A 144 30.30 15.49 14.01
N ARG A 145 29.65 14.37 13.66
CA ARG A 145 29.56 13.92 12.26
C ARG A 145 28.75 14.89 11.40
N GLU A 146 27.67 15.45 11.93
CA GLU A 146 26.86 16.46 11.24
C GLU A 146 27.64 17.77 11.03
N LEU A 147 28.42 18.22 12.01
CA LEU A 147 29.29 19.39 11.89
C LEU A 147 30.44 19.18 10.90
N ASN A 148 31.04 17.98 10.86
CA ASN A 148 32.12 17.66 9.92
C ASN A 148 31.63 17.47 8.48
N LEU A 149 30.37 17.03 8.27
CA LEU A 149 29.77 17.02 6.93
C LEU A 149 29.53 18.44 6.39
N SER A 150 29.22 19.40 7.27
CA SER A 150 28.98 20.80 6.89
C SER A 150 30.26 21.61 6.57
N SER A 151 31.45 21.10 6.91
CA SER A 151 32.72 21.83 6.78
C SER A 151 33.62 21.36 5.63
N ILE A 152 33.21 20.36 4.83
CA ILE A 152 33.98 19.84 3.68
C ILE A 152 33.64 20.58 2.35
N GLU A 153 32.63 21.45 2.31
CA GLU A 153 32.23 22.17 1.08
C GLU A 153 33.09 23.39 0.70
N THR A 154 34.32 23.52 1.22
CA THR A 154 35.21 24.62 0.79
C THR A 154 36.68 24.22 0.72
N THR A 155 37.04 23.35 -0.22
CA THR A 155 38.33 23.50 -0.91
C THR A 155 38.31 22.90 -2.32
N THR A 156 38.61 23.74 -3.29
CA THR A 156 38.66 23.48 -4.74
C THR A 156 39.84 22.59 -5.14
N ILE A 157 39.55 21.58 -5.97
CA ILE A 157 40.34 20.89 -7.01
C ILE A 157 41.89 20.93 -6.90
N GLY A 158 42.49 19.75 -6.69
CA GLY A 158 43.87 19.43 -7.01
C GLY A 158 44.02 17.93 -7.30
N THR A 159 44.24 17.59 -8.57
CA THR A 159 44.43 16.24 -9.09
C THR A 159 45.63 15.51 -8.48
N LYS A 160 45.48 14.23 -8.15
CA LYS A 160 46.37 13.15 -8.63
C LYS A 160 45.88 11.75 -8.22
N PHE A 161 45.70 10.95 -9.26
CA PHE A 161 45.53 9.51 -9.26
C PHE A 161 46.76 8.84 -8.61
N SER A 162 46.54 7.93 -7.65
CA SER A 162 47.55 6.93 -7.30
C SER A 162 46.87 5.67 -6.77
N SER A 163 46.88 4.63 -7.60
CA SER A 163 46.58 3.25 -7.27
C SER A 163 47.61 2.67 -6.31
N THR A 164 47.20 1.94 -5.29
CA THR A 164 48.06 0.90 -4.70
C THR A 164 47.25 -0.19 -3.99
N THR A 165 47.51 -1.41 -4.44
CA THR A 165 47.16 -2.72 -3.92
C THR A 165 47.62 -2.89 -2.46
N TRP A 166 46.81 -3.51 -1.61
CA TRP A 166 47.21 -3.93 -0.27
C TRP A 166 47.32 -5.45 -0.19
N ASN A 167 48.57 -5.91 -0.01
CA ASN A 167 48.91 -7.27 0.40
C ASN A 167 48.69 -7.41 1.91
N ALA A 168 48.11 -8.53 2.32
CA ALA A 168 48.05 -8.95 3.71
C ALA A 168 49.40 -9.52 4.13
N SER A 169 49.95 -9.04 5.25
CA SER A 169 51.05 -9.69 5.96
C SER A 169 50.61 -10.06 7.37
N VAL A 170 50.75 -11.35 7.63
CA VAL A 170 50.63 -12.07 8.89
C VAL A 170 51.67 -11.58 9.89
N THR A 171 51.32 -11.52 11.17
CA THR A 171 52.27 -11.60 12.28
C THR A 171 51.75 -12.60 13.31
N GLU A 172 52.49 -13.71 13.41
CA GLU A 172 52.48 -14.65 14.52
C GLU A 172 53.17 -14.04 15.75
N THR A 173 52.64 -14.35 16.92
CA THR A 173 53.43 -14.48 18.15
C THR A 173 52.87 -15.66 18.94
N ASP A 174 53.65 -16.74 18.99
CA ASP A 174 53.49 -17.86 19.92
C ASP A 174 53.91 -17.44 21.33
N GLU A 175 53.23 -17.95 22.36
CA GLU A 175 53.90 -18.59 23.50
C GLU A 175 52.94 -19.50 24.29
N ASN A 176 53.44 -20.71 24.55
CA ASN A 176 52.77 -21.89 25.05
C ASN A 176 52.44 -21.85 26.57
N THR A 177 51.31 -22.44 26.96
CA THR A 177 51.26 -23.21 28.21
C THR A 177 50.46 -24.49 28.03
N THR A 178 51.13 -25.59 28.34
CA THR A 178 50.75 -26.99 28.22
C THR A 178 49.67 -27.42 29.21
N GLY A 179 48.80 -28.33 28.76
CA GLY A 179 48.00 -29.20 29.64
C GLY A 179 46.49 -29.15 29.42
N SER A 180 45.98 -29.90 28.43
CA SER A 180 44.70 -30.66 28.52
C SER A 180 44.26 -31.28 27.18
N GLU A 181 45.20 -31.74 26.34
CA GLU A 181 44.86 -32.34 25.04
C GLU A 181 44.03 -33.64 25.15
N GLU A 182 44.04 -34.32 26.29
CA GLU A 182 43.15 -35.48 26.52
C GLU A 182 41.72 -35.10 26.95
N MET A 183 41.52 -33.91 27.52
CA MET A 183 40.20 -33.44 28.00
C MET A 183 39.36 -32.85 26.86
N ILE A 184 40.00 -32.19 25.90
CA ILE A 184 39.32 -31.63 24.71
C ILE A 184 38.78 -32.76 23.81
N GLY A 185 39.52 -33.87 23.67
CA GLY A 185 39.06 -35.03 22.90
C GLY A 185 37.79 -35.66 23.46
N ILE A 186 37.69 -35.77 24.79
CA ILE A 186 36.50 -36.32 25.47
C ILE A 186 35.31 -35.37 25.32
N ILE A 187 35.50 -34.06 25.49
CA ILE A 187 34.43 -33.07 25.35
C ILE A 187 33.88 -33.07 23.90
N MET A 188 34.76 -33.12 22.90
CA MET A 188 34.36 -33.19 21.50
C MET A 188 33.65 -34.50 21.17
N ALA A 189 34.10 -35.63 21.70
CA ALA A 189 33.43 -36.92 21.51
C ALA A 189 32.02 -36.95 22.14
N VAL A 190 31.87 -36.38 23.35
CA VAL A 190 30.57 -36.26 24.03
C VAL A 190 29.64 -35.31 23.28
N ALA A 191 30.16 -34.18 22.77
CA ALA A 191 29.38 -33.25 21.96
C ALA A 191 28.86 -33.90 20.66
N ILE A 192 29.72 -34.65 19.95
CA ILE A 192 29.32 -35.38 18.75
C ILE A 192 28.28 -36.45 19.08
N LEU A 193 28.44 -37.18 20.19
CA LEU A 193 27.48 -38.19 20.64
C LEU A 193 26.10 -37.57 20.93
N LEU A 194 26.06 -36.40 21.60
CA LEU A 194 24.81 -35.69 21.88
C LEU A 194 24.12 -35.18 20.61
N ILE A 195 24.89 -34.71 19.61
CA ILE A 195 24.35 -34.31 18.31
C ILE A 195 23.75 -35.52 17.58
N VAL A 196 24.43 -36.66 17.57
CA VAL A 196 23.92 -37.89 16.94
C VAL A 196 22.64 -38.37 17.64
N ILE A 197 22.60 -38.36 18.98
CA ILE A 197 21.38 -38.69 19.75
C ILE A 197 20.25 -37.71 19.41
N GLY A 198 20.53 -36.40 19.31
CA GLY A 198 19.56 -35.38 18.91
C GLY A 198 18.99 -35.62 17.52
N ILE A 199 19.83 -35.98 16.55
CA ILE A 199 19.41 -36.33 15.18
C ILE A 199 18.56 -37.61 15.19
N LEU A 200 18.94 -38.64 15.96
CA LEU A 200 18.16 -39.87 16.08
C LEU A 200 16.80 -39.63 16.74
N VAL A 201 16.72 -38.78 17.76
CA VAL A 201 15.46 -38.37 18.41
C VAL A 201 14.60 -37.57 17.42
N LEU A 202 15.19 -36.64 16.66
CA LEU A 202 14.48 -35.91 15.61
C LEU A 202 13.95 -36.87 14.55
N LEU A 203 14.76 -37.80 14.05
CA LEU A 203 14.34 -38.81 13.08
C LEU A 203 13.26 -39.74 13.66
N PHE A 204 13.31 -40.06 14.95
CA PHE A 204 12.28 -40.83 15.64
C PHE A 204 10.97 -40.04 15.78
N ILE A 205 11.03 -38.74 16.11
CA ILE A 205 9.88 -37.83 16.15
C ILE A 205 9.30 -37.67 14.74
N PHE A 206 10.13 -37.49 13.71
CA PHE A 206 9.70 -37.40 12.32
C PHE A 206 9.12 -38.72 11.80
N ARG A 207 9.66 -39.88 12.21
CA ARG A 207 9.06 -41.19 11.91
C ARG A 207 7.73 -41.41 12.64
N LYS A 208 7.57 -40.87 13.86
CA LYS A 208 6.31 -40.94 14.62
C LYS A 208 5.24 -39.96 14.10
N SER A 209 5.66 -38.86 13.47
CA SER A 209 4.77 -37.88 12.82
C SER A 209 4.18 -38.37 11.49
N LYS A 210 4.85 -39.29 10.79
CA LYS A 210 4.38 -39.84 9.50
C LYS A 210 3.37 -41.00 9.62
N SER A 211 2.85 -41.29 10.80
CA SER A 211 1.88 -42.40 11.03
C SER A 211 0.48 -41.96 11.47
N ARG A 212 0.11 -40.68 11.30
CA ARG A 212 -1.30 -40.24 11.35
C ARG A 212 -1.56 -39.11 10.35
N CYS A 213 -1.68 -39.47 9.08
CA CYS A 213 -2.47 -38.73 8.09
C CYS A 213 -2.95 -39.74 7.03
N ALA A 214 -3.83 -40.64 7.46
CA ALA A 214 -4.74 -41.32 6.55
C ALA A 214 -6.08 -40.58 6.64
N CYS A 215 -6.30 -39.66 5.69
CA CYS A 215 -7.62 -39.18 5.26
C CYS A 215 -7.45 -38.62 3.84
N PHE A 216 -7.14 -39.53 2.93
CA PHE A 216 -7.49 -39.41 1.51
C PHE A 216 -8.80 -40.19 1.33
N SER A 217 -9.76 -39.62 0.61
CA SER A 217 -11.12 -40.11 0.32
C SER A 217 -12.19 -39.96 1.42
N VAL A 218 -12.93 -38.84 1.38
CA VAL A 218 -14.39 -38.83 1.62
C VAL A 218 -14.98 -37.71 0.75
N CYS A 219 -15.48 -38.08 -0.42
CA CYS A 219 -16.61 -37.45 -1.11
C CYS A 219 -17.10 -38.42 -2.20
N ASP A 220 -17.34 -39.69 -1.81
CA ASP A 220 -18.22 -40.58 -2.59
C ASP A 220 -19.65 -40.33 -2.12
N ARG A 221 -20.45 -39.69 -2.98
CA ARG A 221 -21.91 -39.76 -2.86
C ARG A 221 -22.32 -41.16 -3.30
N LYS A 222 -22.79 -41.96 -2.34
CA LYS A 222 -23.67 -43.10 -2.61
C LYS A 222 -24.94 -42.58 -3.29
N THR A 223 -25.09 -42.84 -4.58
CA THR A 223 -26.39 -42.97 -5.23
C THR A 223 -26.80 -44.43 -5.11
N ASN A 224 -27.74 -44.70 -4.21
CA ASN A 224 -28.68 -45.80 -4.41
C ASN A 224 -29.97 -45.14 -4.91
N ASP A 225 -30.30 -45.36 -6.17
CA ASP A 225 -31.64 -45.78 -6.56
C ASP A 225 -31.51 -46.58 -7.85
N GLN A 226 -32.15 -47.75 -7.80
CA GLN A 226 -32.12 -48.82 -8.78
C GLN A 226 -32.93 -48.45 -10.03
N ASP A 227 -32.41 -48.88 -11.18
CA ASP A 227 -33.09 -49.52 -12.31
C ASP A 227 -34.52 -49.07 -12.64
N ASN A 228 -34.67 -48.44 -13.80
CA ASN A 228 -35.43 -49.04 -14.91
C ASN A 228 -35.07 -48.35 -16.23
N ASP A 229 -34.46 -49.15 -17.11
CA ASP A 229 -34.37 -48.88 -18.54
C ASP A 229 -35.77 -48.89 -19.17
N GLU A 230 -36.12 -47.85 -19.92
CA GLU A 230 -36.93 -48.07 -21.12
C GLU A 230 -36.60 -47.05 -22.23
N MET A 231 -36.37 -47.63 -23.39
CA MET A 231 -35.95 -47.07 -24.66
C MET A 231 -37.16 -46.48 -25.42
N ILE A 232 -36.91 -45.60 -26.40
CA ILE A 232 -37.64 -45.41 -27.69
C ILE A 232 -38.21 -43.99 -28.01
N SER A 233 -37.65 -43.46 -29.12
CA SER A 233 -38.16 -42.63 -30.25
C SER A 233 -38.82 -41.23 -30.12
N LEU A 234 -38.16 -40.27 -30.78
CA LEU A 234 -38.63 -39.36 -31.85
C LEU A 234 -40.13 -39.36 -32.24
N THR A 235 -40.83 -38.21 -32.15
CA THR A 235 -41.41 -37.42 -33.30
C THR A 235 -42.33 -36.26 -32.85
N THR A 236 -41.91 -35.02 -33.17
CA THR A 236 -42.63 -33.81 -33.72
C THR A 236 -44.08 -33.41 -33.25
N PRO A 237 -44.71 -32.32 -33.76
CA PRO A 237 -44.65 -30.95 -33.22
C PRO A 237 -46.03 -30.29 -32.97
N ASN A 238 -46.02 -29.03 -32.49
CA ASN A 238 -47.09 -27.99 -32.47
C ASN A 238 -47.84 -27.73 -31.15
N GLY A 239 -47.87 -26.44 -30.77
CA GLY A 239 -48.83 -25.85 -29.82
C GLY A 239 -48.28 -24.63 -29.09
N GLN A 240 -48.58 -23.42 -29.58
CA GLN A 240 -48.31 -22.13 -28.90
C GLN A 240 -49.19 -21.94 -27.63
N PRO A 241 -49.15 -20.76 -26.96
CA PRO A 241 -48.29 -20.40 -25.83
C PRO A 241 -49.11 -20.33 -24.52
N GLN A 242 -48.59 -20.85 -23.41
CA GLN A 242 -49.18 -20.65 -22.09
C GLN A 242 -48.19 -20.01 -21.10
N LYS A 243 -48.76 -19.09 -20.31
CA LYS A 243 -48.16 -18.19 -19.31
C LYS A 243 -47.05 -18.82 -18.45
N PRO A 244 -46.00 -18.07 -18.08
CA PRO A 244 -45.10 -18.50 -17.02
C PRO A 244 -45.70 -18.15 -15.66
N ASP A 245 -46.26 -19.17 -15.00
CA ASP A 245 -46.43 -19.16 -13.56
C ASP A 245 -45.11 -19.53 -12.85
N HIS A 246 -45.02 -19.03 -11.64
CA HIS A 246 -43.89 -19.02 -10.72
C HIS A 246 -43.14 -20.35 -10.50
N SER A 247 -41.86 -20.17 -10.15
CA SER A 247 -41.01 -21.02 -9.29
C SER A 247 -40.21 -22.16 -9.92
N SER A 248 -38.98 -21.83 -10.30
CA SER A 248 -37.84 -22.75 -10.16
C SER A 248 -36.57 -21.95 -9.88
N SER A 249 -36.51 -21.35 -8.68
CA SER A 249 -35.25 -20.88 -8.12
C SER A 249 -34.40 -22.09 -7.75
N LEU A 250 -33.43 -22.41 -8.61
CA LEU A 250 -32.27 -23.19 -8.19
C LEU A 250 -31.67 -22.51 -6.94
N PRO A 251 -31.39 -23.24 -5.84
CA PRO A 251 -30.83 -22.64 -4.66
C PRO A 251 -29.43 -22.13 -5.01
N MET A 252 -29.24 -20.81 -5.00
CA MET A 252 -27.91 -20.20 -5.05
C MET A 252 -27.12 -20.74 -3.86
N LYS A 253 -26.07 -21.52 -4.14
CA LYS A 253 -25.09 -21.93 -3.13
C LYS A 253 -24.48 -20.66 -2.51
N GLY A 254 -24.57 -20.54 -1.19
CA GLY A 254 -23.97 -19.43 -0.44
C GLY A 254 -22.43 -19.48 -0.46
N CYS A 255 -21.79 -18.44 0.07
CA CYS A 255 -20.33 -18.40 0.27
C CYS A 255 -19.89 -19.46 1.31
N GLU A 256 -19.41 -20.61 0.85
CA GLU A 256 -18.98 -21.72 1.70
C GLU A 256 -17.49 -21.58 2.08
N LYS A 257 -17.15 -22.00 3.30
CA LYS A 257 -15.78 -21.89 3.83
C LYS A 257 -14.79 -22.75 3.02
N CYS A 258 -15.27 -23.82 2.37
CA CYS A 258 -14.45 -24.69 1.53
C CYS A 258 -13.80 -23.91 0.37
N ASP A 259 -14.49 -22.92 -0.18
CA ASP A 259 -14.00 -22.11 -1.31
C ASP A 259 -12.82 -21.21 -0.91
N PHE A 260 -12.67 -20.95 0.40
CA PHE A 260 -11.65 -20.05 0.96
C PHE A 260 -10.72 -20.74 1.97
N GLN A 261 -10.68 -22.07 2.00
CA GLN A 261 -9.97 -22.83 3.03
C GLN A 261 -8.47 -22.50 3.07
N TYR A 262 -7.82 -22.37 1.91
CA TYR A 262 -6.41 -22.00 1.81
C TYR A 262 -6.13 -20.58 2.33
N ALA A 263 -6.94 -19.60 1.93
CA ALA A 263 -6.82 -18.23 2.39
C ALA A 263 -7.05 -18.12 3.91
N CYS A 264 -8.03 -18.84 4.43
CA CYS A 264 -8.29 -18.91 5.88
C CYS A 264 -7.11 -19.54 6.65
N ALA A 265 -6.51 -20.61 6.13
CA ALA A 265 -5.35 -21.23 6.75
C ALA A 265 -4.14 -20.29 6.75
N ALA A 266 -3.90 -19.58 5.65
CA ALA A 266 -2.85 -18.57 5.55
C ALA A 266 -3.08 -17.39 6.52
N GLY A 267 -4.31 -16.89 6.63
CA GLY A 267 -4.67 -15.83 7.58
C GLY A 267 -4.45 -16.25 9.04
N LYS A 268 -4.69 -17.53 9.39
CA LYS A 268 -4.35 -18.06 10.71
C LYS A 268 -2.84 -18.04 10.99
N LEU A 269 -2.02 -18.38 10.00
CA LEU A 269 -0.56 -18.30 10.14
C LEU A 269 -0.07 -16.85 10.33
N LEU A 270 -0.70 -15.89 9.64
CA LEU A 270 -0.44 -14.47 9.83
C LEU A 270 -0.81 -14.01 11.26
N LEU A 271 -1.93 -14.48 11.81
CA LEU A 271 -2.31 -14.20 13.20
C LEU A 271 -1.26 -14.71 14.19
N ASP A 272 -0.80 -15.96 14.02
CA ASP A 272 0.22 -16.56 14.89
C ASP A 272 1.55 -15.79 14.82
N MET A 273 1.90 -15.27 13.63
CA MET A 273 3.07 -14.40 13.44
C MET A 273 2.91 -13.07 14.17
N VAL A 274 1.76 -12.41 14.04
CA VAL A 274 1.47 -11.14 14.72
C VAL A 274 1.51 -11.32 16.24
N ARG A 275 0.92 -12.39 16.77
CA ARG A 275 0.89 -12.66 18.22
C ARG A 275 2.28 -12.93 18.81
N LYS A 276 3.21 -13.53 18.06
CA LYS A 276 4.59 -13.74 18.52
C LYS A 276 5.37 -12.44 18.69
N ASN A 277 5.01 -11.40 17.93
CA ASN A 277 5.76 -10.16 17.87
C ASN A 277 5.18 -9.05 18.77
N VAL A 278 4.09 -9.30 19.51
CA VAL A 278 3.36 -8.29 20.28
C VAL A 278 3.34 -8.64 21.77
N THR A 279 3.79 -7.72 22.61
CA THR A 279 3.64 -7.79 24.07
C THR A 279 2.34 -7.12 24.53
N ASP A 280 1.77 -7.55 25.67
CA ASP A 280 0.47 -7.04 26.17
C ASP A 280 0.47 -5.51 26.40
N THR A 281 1.58 -4.95 26.88
CA THR A 281 1.71 -3.50 27.14
C THR A 281 1.72 -2.69 25.84
N ASN A 282 2.40 -3.19 24.80
CA ASN A 282 2.40 -2.58 23.47
C ASN A 282 0.99 -2.63 22.85
N MET A 283 0.28 -3.73 23.06
CA MET A 283 -1.06 -3.93 22.53
C MET A 283 -2.11 -2.97 23.13
N ASN A 284 -2.02 -2.68 24.43
CA ASN A 284 -2.94 -1.72 25.07
C ASN A 284 -2.73 -0.30 24.56
N ALA A 285 -1.48 0.14 24.37
CA ALA A 285 -1.17 1.44 23.76
C ALA A 285 -1.73 1.51 22.33
N ARG A 286 -1.43 0.52 21.48
CA ARG A 286 -1.97 0.43 20.11
C ARG A 286 -3.49 0.46 20.06
N ARG A 287 -4.18 -0.20 21.00
CA ARG A 287 -5.65 -0.19 21.09
C ARG A 287 -6.20 1.19 21.47
N GLN A 288 -5.49 1.93 22.31
CA GLN A 288 -5.87 3.28 22.70
C GLN A 288 -5.64 4.25 21.54
N ASP A 289 -4.46 4.20 20.90
CA ASP A 289 -4.15 5.01 19.72
C ASP A 289 -5.18 4.80 18.61
N ASN A 290 -5.49 3.54 18.30
CA ASN A 290 -6.52 3.22 17.31
C ASN A 290 -7.91 3.75 17.68
N ARG A 291 -8.25 3.77 18.98
CA ARG A 291 -9.53 4.30 19.45
C ARG A 291 -9.58 5.82 19.23
N ASP A 292 -8.51 6.50 19.60
CA ASP A 292 -8.41 7.95 19.49
C ASP A 292 -8.38 8.39 18.02
N GLU A 293 -7.65 7.67 17.16
CA GLU A 293 -7.67 7.88 15.70
C GLU A 293 -9.04 7.61 15.08
N THR A 294 -9.75 6.57 15.53
CA THR A 294 -11.12 6.28 15.06
C THR A 294 -12.10 7.39 15.47
N ASN A 295 -12.02 7.87 16.71
CA ASN A 295 -12.87 8.94 17.20
C ASN A 295 -12.60 10.24 16.47
N ALA A 296 -11.33 10.64 16.32
CA ALA A 296 -10.94 11.82 15.56
C ALA A 296 -11.40 11.75 14.10
N PHE A 297 -11.32 10.57 13.48
CA PHE A 297 -11.86 10.34 12.14
C PHE A 297 -13.38 10.56 12.12
N LEU A 298 -14.15 9.97 13.03
CA LEU A 298 -15.60 10.13 13.04
C LEU A 298 -16.03 11.57 13.34
N GLU A 299 -15.33 12.25 14.25
CA GLU A 299 -15.58 13.65 14.61
C GLU A 299 -15.38 14.59 13.43
N ALA A 300 -14.35 14.34 12.62
CA ALA A 300 -14.07 15.12 11.41
C ALA A 300 -15.19 15.08 10.36
N TYR A 301 -16.10 14.09 10.44
CA TYR A 301 -17.27 13.95 9.57
C TYR A 301 -18.60 14.22 10.31
N ASN A 302 -18.59 14.84 11.50
CA ASN A 302 -19.83 15.11 12.25
C ASN A 302 -20.78 16.02 11.46
N LYS A 303 -20.28 17.17 10.99
CA LYS A 303 -21.11 18.18 10.31
C LYS A 303 -21.60 17.71 8.95
N GLU A 304 -20.73 17.05 8.19
CA GLU A 304 -21.07 16.46 6.89
C GLU A 304 -22.13 15.37 7.03
N ASN A 305 -22.10 14.61 8.14
CA ASN A 305 -23.09 13.57 8.40
C ASN A 305 -24.47 14.13 8.80
N GLU A 306 -24.53 15.30 9.45
CA GLU A 306 -25.81 15.96 9.77
C GLU A 306 -26.55 16.39 8.50
N SER A 307 -25.81 16.75 7.45
CA SER A 307 -26.32 17.11 6.13
C SER A 307 -26.31 15.94 5.13
N PHE A 308 -26.14 14.70 5.62
CA PHE A 308 -26.11 13.52 4.77
C PHE A 308 -27.50 13.15 4.26
N VAL A 309 -27.60 12.86 2.96
CA VAL A 309 -28.85 12.40 2.33
C VAL A 309 -28.80 10.90 2.14
N GLU A 310 -29.73 10.19 2.76
CA GLU A 310 -29.82 8.74 2.62
C GLU A 310 -30.33 8.34 1.23
N THR A 311 -29.47 7.64 0.49
CA THR A 311 -29.72 7.21 -0.89
C THR A 311 -30.12 5.74 -0.99
N ASN A 312 -30.58 5.31 -2.18
CA ASN A 312 -30.81 3.90 -2.48
C ASN A 312 -29.55 3.04 -2.30
N LEU A 313 -28.37 3.57 -2.64
CA LEU A 313 -27.08 2.95 -2.34
C LEU A 313 -26.92 2.73 -0.83
N THR A 314 -27.19 3.76 -0.02
CA THR A 314 -27.09 3.69 1.45
C THR A 314 -28.01 2.61 2.02
N LYS A 315 -29.27 2.57 1.57
CA LYS A 315 -30.25 1.57 2.00
C LYS A 315 -29.82 0.16 1.64
N LYS A 316 -29.29 -0.05 0.44
CA LYS A 316 -28.75 -1.34 0.02
C LYS A 316 -27.56 -1.75 0.88
N CYS A 317 -26.64 -0.83 1.18
CA CYS A 317 -25.49 -1.10 2.03
C CYS A 317 -25.91 -1.52 3.46
N LYS A 318 -26.89 -0.82 4.05
CA LYS A 318 -27.45 -1.19 5.37
C LYS A 318 -28.02 -2.60 5.35
N THR A 319 -28.88 -2.88 4.36
CA THR A 319 -29.52 -4.20 4.19
C THR A 319 -28.47 -5.30 4.01
N GLN A 320 -27.45 -5.05 3.19
CA GLN A 320 -26.38 -6.03 2.95
C GLN A 320 -25.58 -6.32 4.22
N LEU A 321 -25.21 -5.28 4.96
CA LEU A 321 -24.46 -5.41 6.22
C LEU A 321 -25.25 -6.19 7.27
N GLU A 322 -26.56 -5.96 7.37
CA GLU A 322 -27.44 -6.68 8.29
C GLU A 322 -27.58 -8.17 7.90
N GLN A 323 -27.65 -8.47 6.60
CA GLN A 323 -27.83 -9.83 6.10
C GLN A 323 -26.58 -10.70 6.20
N THR A 324 -25.39 -10.13 5.99
CA THR A 324 -24.16 -10.93 5.82
C THR A 324 -23.08 -10.64 6.86
N GLY A 325 -23.26 -9.59 7.65
CA GLY A 325 -22.26 -9.06 8.57
C GLY A 325 -21.11 -8.30 7.91
N LEU A 326 -21.06 -8.25 6.57
CA LEU A 326 -20.00 -7.63 5.78
C LEU A 326 -20.55 -6.92 4.55
N VAL A 327 -20.19 -5.65 4.35
CA VAL A 327 -20.44 -4.92 3.11
C VAL A 327 -19.17 -4.31 2.54
N VAL A 328 -18.96 -4.48 1.24
CA VAL A 328 -17.89 -3.82 0.47
C VAL A 328 -18.54 -2.84 -0.50
N ILE A 329 -18.35 -1.55 -0.25
CA ILE A 329 -18.90 -0.45 -1.04
C ILE A 329 -17.90 -0.09 -2.14
N ILE A 330 -18.27 -0.33 -3.39
CA ILE A 330 -17.43 -0.11 -4.57
C ILE A 330 -17.98 1.06 -5.38
N GLY A 331 -17.10 1.96 -5.82
CA GLY A 331 -17.53 3.07 -6.67
C GLY A 331 -16.42 4.07 -6.99
N LYS A 332 -16.72 5.00 -7.90
CA LYS A 332 -15.78 6.03 -8.35
C LYS A 332 -15.40 7.04 -7.26
N GLN A 333 -14.42 7.87 -7.54
CA GLN A 333 -13.99 8.92 -6.60
C GLN A 333 -15.13 9.92 -6.35
N GLY A 334 -15.31 10.36 -5.11
CA GLY A 334 -16.32 11.38 -4.76
C GLY A 334 -17.78 10.92 -4.81
N CYS A 335 -18.08 9.63 -5.01
CA CYS A 335 -19.46 9.12 -5.00
C CYS A 335 -20.08 8.94 -3.60
N GLY A 336 -19.34 9.23 -2.54
CA GLY A 336 -19.85 9.20 -1.16
C GLY A 336 -19.70 7.87 -0.41
N LYS A 337 -18.79 6.97 -0.85
CA LYS A 337 -18.52 5.68 -0.15
C LYS A 337 -18.19 5.87 1.33
N THR A 338 -17.20 6.73 1.62
CA THR A 338 -16.74 7.01 2.98
C THR A 338 -17.85 7.67 3.81
N LEU A 339 -18.59 8.63 3.23
CA LEU A 339 -19.74 9.24 3.91
C LEU A 339 -20.86 8.23 4.19
N THR A 340 -21.13 7.31 3.27
CA THR A 340 -22.10 6.22 3.46
C THR A 340 -21.67 5.32 4.61
N ALA A 341 -20.40 4.93 4.68
CA ALA A 341 -19.86 4.13 5.77
C ALA A 341 -19.98 4.87 7.13
N VAL A 342 -19.53 6.13 7.19
CA VAL A 342 -19.66 6.97 8.40
C VAL A 342 -21.11 7.13 8.84
N HIS A 343 -22.03 7.35 7.90
CA HIS A 343 -23.45 7.45 8.19
C HIS A 343 -24.02 6.16 8.78
N ILE A 344 -23.64 4.99 8.24
CA ILE A 344 -24.01 3.70 8.82
C ILE A 344 -23.43 3.57 10.24
N MET A 345 -22.16 3.92 10.45
CA MET A 345 -21.50 3.86 11.76
C MET A 345 -22.14 4.74 12.83
N LYS A 346 -22.76 5.85 12.43
CA LYS A 346 -23.48 6.79 13.33
C LYS A 346 -24.98 6.54 13.40
N SER A 347 -25.51 5.57 12.66
CA SER A 347 -26.93 5.26 12.67
C SER A 347 -27.38 4.68 14.02
N ARG A 348 -28.66 4.85 14.35
CA ARG A 348 -29.26 4.38 15.62
C ARG A 348 -29.02 2.88 15.87
N SER A 349 -28.98 2.06 14.81
CA SER A 349 -28.71 0.62 14.91
C SER A 349 -27.35 0.29 15.54
N TYR A 350 -26.39 1.22 15.46
CA TYR A 350 -25.01 1.04 15.91
C TYR A 350 -24.56 2.04 16.98
N GLU A 351 -25.47 2.82 17.56
CA GLU A 351 -25.15 3.85 18.56
C GLU A 351 -24.35 3.30 19.74
N GLY A 352 -24.78 2.16 20.30
CA GLY A 352 -24.09 1.47 21.42
C GLY A 352 -22.92 0.55 21.04
N TRP A 353 -22.55 0.47 19.76
CA TRP A 353 -21.45 -0.40 19.32
C TRP A 353 -20.09 0.29 19.44
N VAL A 354 -19.03 -0.45 19.68
CA VAL A 354 -17.64 0.03 19.61
C VAL A 354 -17.27 0.24 18.14
N LYS A 355 -16.75 1.41 17.77
CA LYS A 355 -16.30 1.69 16.39
C LYS A 355 -14.79 1.54 16.30
N ARG A 356 -14.30 0.88 15.25
CA ARG A 356 -12.86 0.67 15.00
C ARG A 356 -12.53 0.84 13.53
N LYS A 357 -11.67 1.82 13.20
CA LYS A 357 -11.10 1.96 11.86
C LYS A 357 -9.74 1.27 11.82
N PHE A 358 -9.46 0.45 10.80
CA PHE A 358 -8.14 -0.17 10.60
C PHE A 358 -7.54 0.24 9.26
N THR A 359 -6.22 0.45 9.28
CA THR A 359 -5.40 0.79 8.11
C THR A 359 -4.31 -0.27 7.84
N SER A 360 -4.15 -1.25 8.72
CA SER A 360 -3.19 -2.35 8.59
C SER A 360 -3.86 -3.70 8.81
N TRP A 361 -3.38 -4.75 8.12
CA TRP A 361 -3.89 -6.11 8.30
C TRP A 361 -3.41 -6.71 9.64
N GLU A 362 -2.25 -6.25 10.12
CA GLU A 362 -1.66 -6.64 11.39
C GLU A 362 -2.55 -6.23 12.57
N ASP A 363 -3.01 -4.97 12.61
CA ASP A 363 -3.87 -4.48 13.69
C ASP A 363 -5.23 -5.17 13.69
N LEU A 364 -5.80 -5.43 12.50
CA LEU A 364 -7.06 -6.15 12.36
C LEU A 364 -6.98 -7.56 12.97
N LEU A 365 -5.86 -8.26 12.78
CA LEU A 365 -5.64 -9.59 13.37
C LEU A 365 -5.22 -9.54 14.85
N ALA A 366 -4.44 -8.52 15.23
CA ALA A 366 -3.98 -8.38 16.60
C ALA A 366 -5.18 -8.19 17.54
N PHE A 367 -6.14 -7.34 17.18
CA PHE A 367 -7.16 -6.88 18.11
C PHE A 367 -8.14 -8.01 18.47
N ASN A 368 -8.37 -8.21 19.76
CA ASN A 368 -9.37 -9.16 20.24
C ASN A 368 -10.74 -8.46 20.25
N LEU A 369 -11.58 -8.77 19.27
CA LEU A 369 -12.89 -8.17 19.08
C LEU A 369 -13.95 -9.18 19.53
N ASN A 370 -14.46 -9.03 20.76
CA ASN A 370 -15.50 -9.92 21.32
C ASN A 370 -16.80 -9.19 21.68
N ASP A 371 -16.75 -7.86 21.73
CA ASP A 371 -17.90 -7.01 22.03
C ASP A 371 -18.60 -6.57 20.75
N LYS A 372 -19.81 -6.01 20.87
CA LYS A 372 -20.54 -5.36 19.77
C LYS A 372 -19.66 -4.31 19.09
N THR A 373 -19.03 -4.68 17.98
CA THR A 373 -17.99 -3.88 17.31
C THR A 373 -18.28 -3.73 15.82
N LEU A 374 -18.25 -2.47 15.37
CA LEU A 374 -18.35 -2.10 13.97
C LEU A 374 -16.96 -1.72 13.46
N VAL A 375 -16.45 -2.52 12.54
CA VAL A 375 -15.13 -2.41 11.95
C VAL A 375 -15.22 -1.70 10.60
N TYR A 376 -14.32 -0.75 10.36
CA TYR A 376 -14.25 0.03 9.14
C TYR A 376 -12.85 -0.02 8.50
N ILE A 377 -12.80 -0.27 7.19
CA ILE A 377 -11.56 -0.22 6.39
C ILE A 377 -11.82 0.70 5.19
N ASP A 378 -11.07 1.79 5.11
CA ASP A 378 -11.28 2.83 4.10
C ASP A 378 -10.36 2.64 2.89
N ASN A 379 -10.92 2.75 1.67
CA ASN A 379 -10.24 2.69 0.37
C ASN A 379 -9.23 1.53 0.27
N ILE A 380 -9.69 0.31 0.56
CA ILE A 380 -8.83 -0.86 0.48
C ILE A 380 -8.28 -1.05 -0.95
N PHE A 381 -7.02 -1.45 -1.04
CA PHE A 381 -6.28 -1.69 -2.28
C PHE A 381 -6.02 -0.46 -3.15
N ASP A 382 -6.27 0.76 -2.64
CA ASP A 382 -5.95 1.99 -3.35
C ASP A 382 -4.47 2.38 -3.17
N GLY A 383 -3.70 2.39 -4.26
CA GLY A 383 -2.26 2.72 -4.24
C GLY A 383 -1.33 1.53 -4.47
N TYR A 384 -0.04 1.79 -4.71
CA TYR A 384 0.93 0.79 -5.18
C TYR A 384 1.37 -0.20 -4.10
N LEU A 385 1.63 0.30 -2.88
CA LEU A 385 2.07 -0.50 -1.72
C LEU A 385 1.11 -1.66 -1.40
N TYR A 386 -0.18 -1.50 -1.71
CA TYR A 386 -1.16 -2.55 -1.52
C TYR A 386 -0.95 -3.76 -2.42
N ARG A 387 -0.30 -3.65 -3.60
CA ARG A 387 0.02 -4.83 -4.43
C ARG A 387 0.97 -5.77 -3.70
N HIS A 388 1.94 -5.25 -2.94
CA HIS A 388 2.89 -6.07 -2.16
C HIS A 388 2.24 -6.75 -0.94
N GLN A 389 1.19 -6.16 -0.39
CA GLN A 389 0.46 -6.70 0.77
C GLN A 389 -0.89 -7.35 0.39
N LEU A 390 -1.25 -7.36 -0.90
CA LEU A 390 -2.56 -7.75 -1.39
C LEU A 390 -2.96 -9.14 -0.87
N LYS A 391 -2.04 -10.10 -0.98
CA LYS A 391 -2.26 -11.46 -0.50
C LYS A 391 -2.45 -11.52 1.02
N LYS A 392 -1.64 -10.79 1.79
CA LYS A 392 -1.76 -10.74 3.25
C LYS A 392 -3.10 -10.15 3.69
N TRP A 393 -3.52 -9.06 3.06
CA TRP A 393 -4.84 -8.46 3.27
C TRP A 393 -5.96 -9.44 2.92
N TRP A 394 -5.87 -10.10 1.76
CA TRP A 394 -6.88 -11.05 1.33
C TRP A 394 -7.04 -12.24 2.27
N ASP A 395 -5.92 -12.87 2.63
CA ASP A 395 -5.87 -14.00 3.55
C ASP A 395 -6.41 -13.59 4.94
N THR A 396 -6.05 -12.39 5.39
CA THR A 396 -6.55 -11.79 6.63
C THR A 396 -8.06 -11.58 6.60
N LEU A 397 -8.60 -10.97 5.54
CA LEU A 397 -10.04 -10.70 5.43
C LEU A 397 -10.87 -11.98 5.35
N CYS A 398 -10.39 -12.98 4.58
CA CYS A 398 -11.03 -14.29 4.51
C CYS A 398 -11.07 -14.95 5.90
N TYR A 399 -9.91 -15.05 6.55
CA TYR A 399 -9.83 -15.60 7.89
C TYR A 399 -10.72 -14.85 8.89
N PHE A 400 -10.69 -13.51 8.83
CA PHE A 400 -11.45 -12.66 9.74
C PHE A 400 -12.95 -12.85 9.58
N TYR A 401 -13.46 -12.85 8.34
CA TYR A 401 -14.87 -13.07 8.05
C TYR A 401 -15.36 -14.44 8.55
N PHE A 402 -14.69 -15.52 8.16
CA PHE A 402 -15.13 -16.88 8.50
C PHE A 402 -14.90 -17.28 9.96
N THR A 403 -14.12 -16.50 10.71
CA THR A 403 -13.84 -16.78 12.13
C THR A 403 -14.63 -15.88 13.07
N PHE A 404 -14.81 -14.61 12.70
CA PHE A 404 -15.36 -13.60 13.62
C PHE A 404 -16.69 -12.99 13.16
N ILE A 405 -17.11 -13.14 11.89
CA ILE A 405 -18.31 -12.47 11.36
C ILE A 405 -19.40 -13.46 10.97
N LYS A 406 -19.09 -14.49 10.16
CA LYS A 406 -20.09 -15.32 9.47
C LYS A 406 -21.19 -15.87 10.40
N ASP A 407 -20.80 -16.29 11.61
CA ASP A 407 -21.70 -16.88 12.60
C ASP A 407 -21.82 -16.00 13.87
N ASN A 408 -21.52 -14.70 13.78
CA ASN A 408 -21.51 -13.79 14.93
C ASN A 408 -22.19 -12.45 14.63
N ASP A 409 -23.26 -12.18 15.38
CA ASP A 409 -24.02 -10.94 15.28
C ASP A 409 -23.44 -9.74 16.03
N SER A 410 -22.34 -9.93 16.75
CA SER A 410 -21.68 -8.86 17.52
C SER A 410 -20.60 -8.14 16.73
N ILE A 411 -20.22 -8.62 15.54
CA ILE A 411 -19.16 -8.00 14.75
C ILE A 411 -19.68 -7.72 13.35
N ARG A 412 -19.44 -6.50 12.87
CA ARG A 412 -19.85 -6.03 11.54
C ARG A 412 -18.67 -5.37 10.86
N LEU A 413 -18.53 -5.55 9.55
CA LEU A 413 -17.40 -5.04 8.78
C LEU A 413 -17.89 -4.24 7.56
N ILE A 414 -17.43 -3.00 7.47
CA ILE A 414 -17.66 -2.11 6.33
C ILE A 414 -16.31 -1.85 5.66
N ILE A 415 -16.25 -2.07 4.35
CA ILE A 415 -15.07 -1.80 3.53
C ILE A 415 -15.47 -0.85 2.40
N THR A 416 -14.66 0.15 2.10
CA THR A 416 -14.81 0.97 0.88
C THR A 416 -13.66 0.68 -0.08
N ALA A 417 -13.93 0.68 -1.39
CA ALA A 417 -12.91 0.43 -2.42
C ALA A 417 -13.18 1.21 -3.70
N LYS A 418 -12.12 1.48 -4.48
CA LYS A 418 -12.25 1.91 -5.88
C LYS A 418 -12.55 0.69 -6.77
N ASP A 419 -13.38 0.91 -7.79
CA ASP A 419 -13.81 -0.16 -8.71
C ASP A 419 -12.65 -0.88 -9.40
N ASN A 420 -11.73 -0.12 -10.00
CA ASN A 420 -10.55 -0.72 -10.63
C ASN A 420 -9.63 -1.42 -9.62
N ALA A 421 -9.52 -0.90 -8.39
CA ALA A 421 -8.65 -1.49 -7.36
C ALA A 421 -9.14 -2.88 -6.93
N ILE A 422 -10.43 -3.03 -6.65
CA ILE A 422 -11.00 -4.31 -6.21
C ILE A 422 -11.09 -5.32 -7.36
N LYS A 423 -11.39 -4.88 -8.60
CA LYS A 423 -11.38 -5.73 -9.79
C LYS A 423 -9.98 -6.30 -10.05
N ASN A 424 -8.95 -5.45 -10.01
CA ASN A 424 -7.55 -5.87 -10.16
C ASN A 424 -7.11 -6.81 -9.03
N ALA A 425 -7.47 -6.50 -7.78
CA ALA A 425 -7.20 -7.36 -6.63
C ALA A 425 -7.80 -8.78 -6.80
N CYS A 426 -9.07 -8.84 -7.18
CA CYS A 426 -9.76 -10.12 -7.38
C CYS A 426 -9.19 -10.91 -8.56
N ALA A 427 -8.85 -10.23 -9.67
CA ALA A 427 -8.18 -10.85 -10.81
C ALA A 427 -6.82 -11.44 -10.42
N HIS A 428 -6.02 -10.68 -9.66
CA HIS A 428 -4.70 -11.12 -9.20
C HIS A 428 -4.77 -12.31 -8.23
N ILE A 429 -5.82 -12.45 -7.44
CA ILE A 429 -5.97 -13.56 -6.47
C ILE A 429 -6.79 -14.73 -7.07
N LYS A 430 -7.34 -14.59 -8.28
CA LYS A 430 -8.32 -15.53 -8.86
C LYS A 430 -9.50 -15.79 -7.92
N ALA A 431 -9.93 -14.75 -7.22
CA ALA A 431 -11.12 -14.82 -6.39
C ALA A 431 -12.35 -15.10 -7.27
N ASN A 432 -13.31 -15.86 -6.75
CA ASN A 432 -14.60 -16.04 -7.42
C ASN A 432 -15.42 -14.73 -7.32
N PHE A 433 -15.03 -13.75 -8.15
CA PHE A 433 -15.60 -12.42 -8.17
C PHE A 433 -17.13 -12.44 -8.32
N PRO A 434 -17.75 -13.26 -9.18
CA PRO A 434 -19.22 -13.36 -9.23
C PRO A 434 -19.87 -13.71 -7.89
N VAL A 435 -19.30 -14.65 -7.12
CA VAL A 435 -19.84 -15.04 -5.81
C VAL A 435 -19.68 -13.92 -4.79
N LEU A 436 -18.48 -13.32 -4.72
CA LEU A 436 -18.21 -12.19 -3.83
C LEU A 436 -19.07 -10.98 -4.17
N LYS A 437 -19.25 -10.71 -5.47
CA LYS A 437 -20.07 -9.64 -5.99
C LYS A 437 -21.52 -9.77 -5.53
N ASN A 438 -22.09 -10.96 -5.67
CA ASN A 438 -23.48 -11.19 -5.29
C ASN A 438 -23.72 -11.23 -3.78
N HIS A 439 -22.69 -11.52 -2.97
CA HIS A 439 -22.83 -11.68 -1.52
C HIS A 439 -22.30 -10.55 -0.66
N PHE A 440 -21.30 -9.79 -1.09
CA PHE A 440 -20.68 -8.77 -0.23
C PHE A 440 -20.60 -7.40 -0.89
N PHE A 441 -20.58 -7.34 -2.22
CA PHE A 441 -20.26 -6.11 -2.92
C PHE A 441 -21.53 -5.32 -3.26
N VAL A 442 -21.46 -4.01 -3.05
CA VAL A 442 -22.47 -3.05 -3.49
C VAL A 442 -21.77 -2.04 -4.39
N GLU A 443 -22.03 -2.15 -5.69
CA GLU A 443 -21.45 -1.27 -6.71
C GLU A 443 -22.33 -0.02 -6.89
N GLU A 444 -21.76 1.17 -6.72
CA GLU A 444 -22.46 2.46 -6.86
C GLU A 444 -23.15 2.62 -8.21
N GLU A 445 -22.55 2.12 -9.29
CA GLU A 445 -23.13 2.19 -10.65
C GLU A 445 -24.46 1.43 -10.77
N SER A 446 -24.69 0.43 -9.91
CA SER A 446 -25.98 -0.30 -9.85
C SER A 446 -27.08 0.49 -9.14
N PHE A 447 -26.75 1.61 -8.48
CA PHE A 447 -27.66 2.45 -7.71
C PHE A 447 -27.48 3.93 -8.08
N PRO A 448 -27.76 4.31 -9.34
CA PRO A 448 -27.65 5.70 -9.77
C PRO A 448 -28.57 6.60 -8.95
N LEU A 449 -28.11 7.81 -8.65
CA LEU A 449 -28.90 8.80 -7.93
C LEU A 449 -30.10 9.22 -8.78
N SER A 450 -31.28 9.22 -8.16
CA SER A 450 -32.48 9.86 -8.70
C SER A 450 -32.36 11.39 -8.67
N VAL A 451 -33.17 12.07 -9.48
CA VAL A 451 -33.25 13.54 -9.50
C VAL A 451 -33.57 14.10 -8.11
N ASN A 452 -34.47 13.44 -7.37
CA ASN A 452 -34.82 13.83 -6.00
C ASN A 452 -33.65 13.69 -5.02
N GLU A 453 -32.87 12.60 -5.10
CA GLU A 453 -31.67 12.43 -4.29
C GLU A 453 -30.62 13.49 -4.64
N MET A 454 -30.41 13.77 -5.93
CA MET A 454 -29.49 14.81 -6.39
C MET A 454 -29.88 16.21 -5.89
N LEU A 455 -31.16 16.58 -6.01
CA LEU A 455 -31.69 17.85 -5.48
C LEU A 455 -31.48 17.93 -3.97
N SER A 456 -31.86 16.88 -3.24
CA SER A 456 -31.71 16.83 -1.78
C SER A 456 -30.25 16.99 -1.36
N ILE A 457 -29.32 16.32 -2.05
CA ILE A 457 -27.89 16.42 -1.79
C ILE A 457 -27.42 17.87 -1.96
N VAL A 458 -27.76 18.52 -3.08
CA VAL A 458 -27.35 19.92 -3.31
C VAL A 458 -27.95 20.84 -2.26
N THR A 459 -29.24 20.70 -1.95
CA THR A 459 -29.92 21.53 -0.94
C THR A 459 -29.27 21.40 0.43
N MET A 460 -28.95 20.17 0.87
CA MET A 460 -28.27 19.96 2.15
C MET A 460 -26.84 20.49 2.15
N GLN A 461 -26.09 20.36 1.04
CA GLN A 461 -24.75 20.93 0.93
C GLN A 461 -24.76 22.46 0.94
N VAL A 462 -25.76 23.11 0.30
CA VAL A 462 -25.93 24.56 0.36
C VAL A 462 -26.23 25.02 1.78
N LYS A 463 -27.13 24.31 2.48
CA LYS A 463 -27.44 24.60 3.89
C LYS A 463 -26.21 24.47 4.77
N LEU A 464 -25.43 23.41 4.58
CA LEU A 464 -24.16 23.19 5.29
C LEU A 464 -23.15 24.32 5.03
N ALA A 465 -23.04 24.78 3.78
CA ALA A 465 -22.15 25.89 3.42
C ALA A 465 -22.60 27.22 4.05
N GLU A 466 -23.92 27.46 4.15
CA GLU A 466 -24.48 28.61 4.85
C GLU A 466 -24.19 28.55 6.36
N GLU A 467 -24.41 27.40 7.00
CA GLU A 467 -24.16 27.19 8.42
C GLU A 467 -22.67 27.30 8.80
N ILE A 468 -21.76 26.74 8.00
CA ILE A 468 -20.33 26.68 8.33
C ILE A 468 -19.55 27.92 7.84
N LYS A 469 -19.88 28.45 6.67
CA LYS A 469 -19.08 29.48 5.99
C LYS A 469 -19.86 30.76 5.69
N ASN A 470 -21.14 30.85 6.09
CA ASN A 470 -22.03 31.98 5.78
C ASN A 470 -22.12 32.25 4.26
N ILE A 471 -22.10 31.18 3.46
CA ILE A 471 -22.24 31.24 2.00
C ILE A 471 -23.70 30.95 1.65
N SER A 472 -24.46 31.99 1.32
CA SER A 472 -25.83 31.82 0.84
C SER A 472 -25.85 31.57 -0.68
N ARG A 473 -26.65 30.60 -1.12
CA ARG A 473 -26.86 30.28 -2.55
C ARG A 473 -28.34 30.15 -2.88
N PRO A 474 -28.77 30.61 -4.07
CA PRO A 474 -30.13 30.36 -4.55
C PRO A 474 -30.37 28.86 -4.67
N ILE A 475 -31.61 28.46 -4.34
CA ILE A 475 -32.03 27.07 -4.39
C ILE A 475 -31.87 26.54 -5.82
N PHE A 476 -31.23 25.38 -5.91
CA PHE A 476 -30.97 24.69 -7.17
C PHE A 476 -32.30 24.25 -7.81
N THR A 477 -32.47 24.47 -9.12
CA THR A 477 -33.70 24.08 -9.82
C THR A 477 -33.58 22.67 -10.41
N GLU A 478 -34.70 21.96 -10.47
CA GLU A 478 -34.80 20.63 -11.10
C GLU A 478 -34.27 20.65 -12.55
N THR A 479 -34.62 21.70 -13.31
CA THR A 479 -34.15 21.91 -14.68
C THR A 479 -32.63 21.89 -14.77
N LEU A 480 -31.91 22.46 -13.79
CA LEU A 480 -30.44 22.51 -13.83
C LEU A 480 -29.82 21.15 -13.49
N VAL A 481 -30.40 20.38 -12.56
CA VAL A 481 -29.93 19.00 -12.26
C VAL A 481 -30.04 18.11 -13.49
N THR A 482 -31.15 18.20 -14.24
CA THR A 482 -31.37 17.35 -15.42
C THR A 482 -30.38 17.62 -16.56
N THR A 483 -29.70 18.78 -16.55
CA THR A 483 -28.67 19.12 -17.54
C THR A 483 -27.26 18.65 -17.17
N ILE A 484 -27.03 18.25 -15.92
CA ILE A 484 -25.70 17.85 -15.43
C ILE A 484 -25.33 16.52 -16.05
N LYS A 485 -24.18 16.50 -16.74
CA LYS A 485 -23.67 15.27 -17.35
C LYS A 485 -23.08 14.33 -16.30
N PRO A 486 -23.18 13.00 -16.52
CA PRO A 486 -22.34 12.04 -15.81
C PRO A 486 -20.87 12.40 -16.02
N GLY A 487 -20.06 12.24 -14.97
CA GLY A 487 -18.62 12.48 -15.04
C GLY A 487 -17.85 11.54 -14.11
N ASP A 488 -16.52 11.61 -14.21
CA ASP A 488 -15.59 10.72 -13.50
C ASP A 488 -15.56 10.96 -11.98
N ILE A 489 -15.96 12.17 -11.56
CA ILE A 489 -16.15 12.54 -10.17
C ILE A 489 -17.63 12.35 -9.79
N GLY A 490 -17.87 11.66 -8.68
CA GLY A 490 -19.20 11.44 -8.12
C GLY A 490 -19.96 12.73 -7.88
N PHE A 491 -21.28 12.66 -8.10
CA PHE A 491 -22.17 13.81 -7.92
C PHE A 491 -22.11 14.44 -6.52
N PRO A 492 -22.06 13.67 -5.40
CA PRO A 492 -21.99 14.25 -4.06
C PRO A 492 -20.81 15.21 -3.86
N LEU A 493 -19.61 14.83 -4.33
CA LEU A 493 -18.45 15.71 -4.27
C LEU A 493 -18.61 16.95 -5.15
N ARG A 494 -19.17 16.82 -6.36
CA ARG A 494 -19.44 17.97 -7.23
C ARG A 494 -20.42 18.96 -6.60
N ALA A 495 -21.46 18.45 -5.96
CA ALA A 495 -22.42 19.26 -5.20
C ALA A 495 -21.75 19.98 -4.02
N HIS A 496 -20.85 19.30 -3.30
CA HIS A 496 -20.06 19.90 -2.23
C HIS A 496 -19.18 21.05 -2.75
N LEU A 497 -18.38 20.80 -3.81
CA LEU A 497 -17.53 21.83 -4.44
C LEU A 497 -18.35 23.04 -4.91
N TYR A 498 -19.51 22.79 -5.52
CA TYR A 498 -20.42 23.84 -5.93
C TYR A 498 -20.93 24.65 -4.73
N ALA A 499 -21.41 24.00 -3.67
CA ALA A 499 -22.00 24.68 -2.52
C ALA A 499 -20.98 25.56 -1.78
N PHE A 500 -19.75 25.06 -1.61
CA PHE A 500 -18.68 25.72 -0.86
C PHE A 500 -17.88 26.77 -1.64
N GLU A 501 -18.15 26.97 -2.94
CA GLU A 501 -17.53 28.05 -3.71
C GLU A 501 -18.09 29.43 -3.28
N ASN A 502 -17.23 30.31 -2.78
CA ASN A 502 -17.58 31.66 -2.32
C ASN A 502 -17.28 32.76 -3.36
N ARG A 503 -16.40 32.51 -4.34
CA ARG A 503 -15.89 33.47 -5.34
C ARG A 503 -16.95 33.77 -6.38
N ARG A 504 -17.39 35.03 -6.45
CA ARG A 504 -18.48 35.50 -7.34
C ARG A 504 -18.29 35.13 -8.83
N ASN A 505 -17.06 35.10 -9.32
CA ASN A 505 -16.75 34.89 -10.74
C ASN A 505 -16.67 33.41 -11.15
N GLU A 506 -16.54 32.49 -10.19
CA GLU A 506 -16.52 31.04 -10.46
C GLU A 506 -17.87 30.37 -10.14
N LYS A 507 -18.89 31.15 -9.72
CA LYS A 507 -20.24 30.67 -9.41
C LYS A 507 -20.99 30.25 -10.67
N GLY A 508 -20.80 29.01 -11.13
CA GLY A 508 -21.55 28.49 -12.26
C GLY A 508 -21.72 26.97 -12.24
N ALA A 509 -22.67 26.49 -13.06
CA ALA A 509 -22.94 25.07 -13.25
C ALA A 509 -21.74 24.29 -13.80
N TRP A 510 -20.78 24.99 -14.42
CA TRP A 510 -19.56 24.40 -14.98
C TRP A 510 -18.70 23.64 -13.95
N ILE A 511 -18.83 23.92 -12.64
CA ILE A 511 -18.17 23.14 -11.57
C ILE A 511 -18.59 21.66 -11.62
N PHE A 512 -19.84 21.38 -11.99
CA PHE A 512 -20.33 20.01 -12.14
C PHE A 512 -19.77 19.31 -13.38
N ASP A 513 -19.51 20.08 -14.44
CA ASP A 513 -18.99 19.57 -15.71
C ASP A 513 -17.46 19.40 -15.67
N ASN A 514 -16.75 20.27 -14.93
CA ASN A 514 -15.29 20.24 -14.86
C ASN A 514 -14.75 20.51 -13.43
N PRO A 515 -15.03 19.60 -12.47
CA PRO A 515 -14.59 19.77 -11.08
C PRO A 515 -13.07 19.77 -10.92
N ARG A 516 -12.32 19.07 -11.80
CA ARG A 516 -10.85 19.05 -11.78
C ARG A 516 -10.26 20.41 -12.14
N ALA A 517 -10.78 21.05 -13.19
CA ALA A 517 -10.35 22.39 -13.56
C ALA A 517 -10.70 23.41 -12.48
N TYR A 518 -11.88 23.30 -11.87
CA TYR A 518 -12.27 24.11 -10.72
C TYR A 518 -11.26 24.00 -9.57
N VAL A 519 -10.95 22.78 -9.12
CA VAL A 519 -10.00 22.55 -8.03
C VAL A 519 -8.61 23.09 -8.36
N ARG A 520 -8.10 22.86 -9.57
CA ARG A 520 -6.82 23.44 -10.02
C ARG A 520 -6.84 24.97 -9.95
N ASN A 521 -7.91 25.60 -10.43
CA ASN A 521 -8.04 27.06 -10.41
C ASN A 521 -8.13 27.61 -8.98
N GLN A 522 -8.82 26.91 -8.09
CA GLN A 522 -8.86 27.24 -6.66
C GLN A 522 -7.47 27.17 -6.02
N ILE A 523 -6.70 26.12 -6.31
CA ILE A 523 -5.31 25.97 -5.85
C ILE A 523 -4.43 27.11 -6.39
N ALA A 524 -4.51 27.39 -7.69
CA ALA A 524 -3.78 28.48 -8.31
C ALA A 524 -4.13 29.82 -7.66
N TYR A 525 -5.41 30.04 -7.36
CA TYR A 525 -5.88 31.23 -6.68
C TYR A 525 -5.29 31.37 -5.27
N GLU A 526 -5.35 30.34 -4.42
CA GLU A 526 -4.79 30.44 -3.06
C GLU A 526 -3.26 30.61 -3.07
N ILE A 527 -2.55 30.00 -4.03
CA ILE A 527 -1.11 30.23 -4.20
C ILE A 527 -0.82 31.68 -4.61
N THR A 528 -1.57 32.23 -5.58
CA THR A 528 -1.33 33.58 -6.11
C THR A 528 -1.78 34.69 -5.17
N LYS A 529 -2.81 34.42 -4.35
CA LYS A 529 -3.29 35.31 -3.29
C LYS A 529 -2.27 35.47 -2.16
N ASP A 530 -1.47 34.44 -1.89
CA ASP A 530 -0.38 34.51 -0.92
C ASP A 530 0.90 35.10 -1.53
N ASN A 531 1.13 36.39 -1.28
CA ASN A 531 2.34 37.10 -1.70
C ASN A 531 3.63 36.60 -1.03
N THR A 532 3.54 35.75 0.00
CA THR A 532 4.71 35.27 0.76
C THR A 532 5.30 33.96 0.22
N ASN A 533 4.62 33.25 -0.69
CA ASN A 533 4.93 31.88 -1.13
C ASN A 533 4.81 30.79 -0.05
N GLY A 534 4.24 31.11 1.12
CA GLY A 534 3.98 30.15 2.19
C GLY A 534 2.98 29.07 1.77
N VAL A 535 1.90 29.42 1.06
CA VAL A 535 0.90 28.46 0.56
C VAL A 535 1.49 27.52 -0.48
N LYS A 536 2.28 28.04 -1.43
CA LYS A 536 3.01 27.20 -2.41
C LYS A 536 3.92 26.20 -1.71
N THR A 537 4.64 26.67 -0.69
CA THR A 537 5.58 25.85 0.10
C THR A 537 4.84 24.78 0.90
N LEU A 538 3.76 25.16 1.59
CA LEU A 538 2.89 24.25 2.32
C LEU A 538 2.35 23.14 1.41
N PHE A 539 1.85 23.51 0.24
CA PHE A 539 1.31 22.55 -0.71
C PHE A 539 2.38 21.61 -1.28
N LEU A 540 3.57 22.11 -1.62
CA LEU A 540 4.68 21.26 -2.03
C LEU A 540 5.05 20.25 -0.94
N ILE A 541 5.15 20.70 0.32
CA ILE A 541 5.42 19.84 1.48
C ILE A 541 4.36 18.76 1.62
N LEU A 542 3.08 19.14 1.61
CA LEU A 542 1.97 18.20 1.75
C LEU A 542 1.92 17.19 0.60
N LEU A 543 2.18 17.62 -0.64
CA LEU A 543 2.25 16.74 -1.79
C LEU A 543 3.37 15.70 -1.63
N MET A 544 4.56 16.12 -1.18
CA MET A 544 5.69 15.21 -0.94
C MET A 544 5.44 14.30 0.26
N TYR A 545 4.81 14.81 1.33
CA TYR A 545 4.47 14.03 2.51
C TYR A 545 3.46 12.91 2.21
N HIS A 546 2.38 13.25 1.51
CA HIS A 546 1.28 12.32 1.20
C HIS A 546 1.58 11.37 0.04
N SER A 547 2.68 11.59 -0.70
CA SER A 547 3.12 10.70 -1.77
C SER A 547 4.10 9.61 -1.32
N GLN A 548 4.53 9.61 -0.05
CA GLN A 548 5.44 8.60 0.48
C GLN A 548 4.73 7.45 1.20
N PRO A 549 5.32 6.23 1.22
CA PRO A 549 4.86 5.14 2.07
C PRO A 549 4.80 5.60 3.52
N VAL A 550 3.69 5.29 4.20
CA VAL A 550 3.36 5.63 5.61
C VAL A 550 4.63 5.92 6.42
N SER A 551 4.99 7.21 6.49
CA SER A 551 6.12 7.61 7.30
C SER A 551 5.65 7.51 8.75
N ASN A 552 6.40 6.78 9.59
CA ASN A 552 6.17 6.81 11.05
C ASN A 552 6.47 8.19 11.66
N HIS A 553 6.87 9.19 10.85
CA HIS A 553 7.12 10.55 11.27
C HIS A 553 5.83 11.37 11.19
N LYS A 554 5.15 11.50 12.35
CA LYS A 554 4.06 12.48 12.52
C LYS A 554 4.71 13.84 12.79
N MET A 555 4.98 14.61 11.73
CA MET A 555 5.57 15.96 11.82
C MET A 555 4.51 17.03 12.10
N ASP A 556 4.87 18.03 12.89
CA ASP A 556 3.99 19.13 13.30
C ASP A 556 4.33 20.42 12.53
N PHE A 557 3.31 21.06 11.94
CA PHE A 557 3.48 22.31 11.19
C PHE A 557 3.96 23.51 12.03
N ARG A 558 4.04 23.36 13.36
CA ARG A 558 4.61 24.36 14.28
C ARG A 558 6.12 24.53 14.16
N TYR A 559 6.86 23.57 13.59
CA TYR A 559 8.33 23.60 13.51
C TYR A 559 8.80 23.72 12.05
N SER A 560 8.98 24.95 11.57
CA SER A 560 9.36 25.25 10.18
C SER A 560 10.69 24.62 9.74
N GLU A 561 11.64 24.48 10.66
CA GLU A 561 12.94 23.86 10.39
C GLU A 561 12.83 22.34 10.13
N GLU A 562 11.87 21.66 10.76
CA GLU A 562 11.64 20.22 10.54
C GLU A 562 11.15 19.94 9.13
N TRP A 563 10.31 20.83 8.56
CA TRP A 563 9.81 20.66 7.20
C TRP A 563 10.85 20.97 6.11
N LEU A 564 11.75 21.93 6.37
CA LEU A 564 12.91 22.14 5.50
C LEU A 564 13.86 20.94 5.57
N GLY A 565 14.12 20.42 6.78
CA GLY A 565 14.87 19.18 7.00
C GLY A 565 14.25 18.00 6.24
N PHE A 566 12.94 17.82 6.37
CA PHE A 566 12.18 16.79 5.65
C PHE A 566 12.31 16.93 4.14
N LEU A 567 12.10 18.14 3.58
CA LEU A 567 12.26 18.33 2.13
C LEU A 567 13.70 18.07 1.68
N LYS A 568 14.73 18.45 2.45
CA LYS A 568 16.13 18.17 2.11
C LYS A 568 16.50 16.69 2.22
N GLU A 569 15.93 15.99 3.21
CA GLU A 569 16.17 14.56 3.41
C GLU A 569 15.46 13.73 2.34
N LYS A 570 14.21 14.10 2.03
CA LYS A 570 13.32 13.32 1.17
C LYS A 570 13.30 13.76 -0.29
N CYS A 571 13.70 14.99 -0.59
CA CYS A 571 13.78 15.54 -1.94
C CYS A 571 15.19 16.02 -2.24
N SER A 572 15.53 16.16 -3.51
CA SER A 572 16.82 16.70 -3.92
C SER A 572 16.91 18.20 -3.58
N GLU A 573 18.10 18.70 -3.23
CA GLU A 573 18.31 20.15 -3.12
C GLU A 573 18.01 20.88 -4.43
N SER A 574 18.18 20.18 -5.57
CA SER A 574 17.74 20.67 -6.88
C SER A 574 16.26 20.98 -6.91
N LEU A 575 15.37 20.10 -6.42
CA LEU A 575 13.93 20.38 -6.39
C LEU A 575 13.63 21.67 -5.61
N ILE A 576 14.25 21.84 -4.46
CA ILE A 576 14.05 23.02 -3.61
C ILE A 576 14.47 24.29 -4.37
N ASN A 577 15.60 24.24 -5.07
CA ASN A 577 16.09 25.35 -5.88
C ASN A 577 15.19 25.64 -7.09
N ASP A 578 14.75 24.60 -7.81
CA ASP A 578 13.90 24.72 -9.00
C ASP A 578 12.48 25.20 -8.67
N MET A 579 12.03 25.02 -7.42
CA MET A 579 10.72 25.46 -6.92
C MET A 579 10.73 26.84 -6.24
N LYS A 580 11.89 27.51 -6.15
CA LYS A 580 12.00 28.87 -5.56
C LYS A 580 11.09 29.88 -6.27
N PRO A 581 10.63 30.93 -5.57
CA PRO A 581 10.83 31.21 -4.14
C PRO A 581 9.97 30.28 -3.25
N LEU A 582 10.54 29.78 -2.15
CA LEU A 582 9.85 29.00 -1.11
C LEU A 582 10.02 29.71 0.24
N LYS A 583 9.02 29.60 1.11
CA LYS A 583 8.96 30.24 2.42
C LYS A 583 8.43 29.30 3.48
N PHE A 584 9.20 29.10 4.55
CA PHE A 584 8.93 28.08 5.57
C PHE A 584 8.37 28.67 6.87
N GLU A 585 8.40 29.98 7.06
CA GLU A 585 7.82 30.60 8.24
C GLU A 585 6.28 30.58 8.17
N ASN A 586 5.62 30.46 9.33
CA ASN A 586 4.17 30.56 9.50
C ASN A 586 3.33 29.53 8.71
N LEU A 587 3.91 28.39 8.31
CA LEU A 587 3.19 27.34 7.57
C LEU A 587 1.95 26.83 8.32
N ASN A 588 1.99 26.72 9.66
CA ASN A 588 0.81 26.34 10.45
C ASN A 588 -0.31 27.38 10.37
N GLU A 589 0.02 28.68 10.31
CA GLU A 589 -0.99 29.74 10.16
C GLU A 589 -1.65 29.63 8.79
N ARG A 590 -0.85 29.41 7.74
CA ARG A 590 -1.36 29.14 6.38
C ARG A 590 -2.24 27.90 6.31
N ALA A 591 -1.84 26.83 7.00
CA ALA A 591 -2.63 25.61 7.04
C ALA A 591 -3.99 25.83 7.75
N LYS A 592 -4.02 26.60 8.84
CA LYS A 592 -5.26 27.01 9.52
C LYS A 592 -6.16 27.87 8.63
N GLU A 593 -5.59 28.81 7.88
CA GLU A 593 -6.34 29.64 6.93
C GLU A 593 -7.05 28.82 5.84
N LEU A 594 -6.44 27.69 5.46
CA LEU A 594 -6.95 26.77 4.44
C LEU A 594 -7.82 25.63 5.01
N GLU A 595 -7.98 25.56 6.33
CA GLU A 595 -8.78 24.55 7.02
C GLU A 595 -10.28 24.70 6.70
N GLY A 596 -10.88 23.60 6.25
CA GLY A 596 -12.25 23.57 5.75
C GLY A 596 -12.45 24.33 4.42
N ILE A 597 -11.37 24.60 3.68
CA ILE A 597 -11.42 25.09 2.29
C ILE A 597 -10.76 24.08 1.35
N ILE A 598 -9.51 23.72 1.66
CA ILE A 598 -8.69 22.75 0.90
C ILE A 598 -8.14 21.66 1.83
N LEU A 599 -7.87 22.03 3.09
CA LEU A 599 -7.27 21.15 4.08
C LEU A 599 -8.29 20.74 5.15
N ILE A 600 -8.09 19.54 5.69
CA ILE A 600 -8.71 19.07 6.91
C ILE A 600 -7.61 18.72 7.92
N LYS A 601 -7.88 18.91 9.20
CA LYS A 601 -6.93 18.58 10.26
C LYS A 601 -7.34 17.28 10.94
N HIS A 602 -6.44 16.30 10.91
CA HIS A 602 -6.57 15.05 11.67
C HIS A 602 -5.47 15.00 12.74
N PHE A 603 -5.87 15.12 14.01
CA PHE A 603 -4.93 15.15 15.14
C PHE A 603 -3.94 16.35 15.02
N ALA A 604 -2.67 16.09 14.72
CA ALA A 604 -1.62 17.10 14.56
C ALA A 604 -1.25 17.36 13.08
N ILE A 605 -1.87 16.65 12.13
CA ILE A 605 -1.49 16.65 10.71
C ILE A 605 -2.60 17.27 9.86
N TYR A 606 -2.22 18.10 8.89
CA TYR A 606 -3.13 18.55 7.85
C TYR A 606 -3.08 17.61 6.65
N GLU A 607 -4.25 17.32 6.11
CA GLU A 607 -4.44 16.51 4.91
C GLU A 607 -5.33 17.27 3.93
N PHE A 608 -5.27 16.89 2.65
CA PHE A 608 -6.23 17.40 1.68
C PHE A 608 -7.62 16.82 1.97
N GLN A 609 -8.64 17.67 2.03
CA GLN A 609 -10.01 17.26 2.35
C GLN A 609 -10.53 16.17 1.41
N HIS A 610 -10.13 16.23 0.14
CA HIS A 610 -10.48 15.26 -0.88
C HIS A 610 -9.28 14.97 -1.79
N GLN A 611 -9.16 13.72 -2.26
CA GLN A 611 -8.08 13.30 -3.16
C GLN A 611 -8.03 14.11 -4.47
N ILE A 612 -9.15 14.70 -4.91
CA ILE A 612 -9.17 15.62 -6.07
C ILE A 612 -8.28 16.85 -5.88
N TYR A 613 -8.05 17.30 -4.63
CA TYR A 613 -7.12 18.41 -4.34
C TYR A 613 -5.67 18.00 -4.50
N LEU A 614 -5.30 16.78 -4.12
CA LEU A 614 -3.95 16.24 -4.36
C LEU A 614 -3.67 16.12 -5.87
N GLU A 615 -4.65 15.63 -6.62
CA GLU A 615 -4.58 15.52 -8.09
C GLU A 615 -4.54 16.90 -8.76
N GLY A 616 -5.39 17.83 -8.33
CA GLY A 616 -5.40 19.21 -8.84
C GLY A 616 -4.13 19.99 -8.49
N LEU A 617 -3.51 19.69 -7.36
CA LEU A 617 -2.22 20.28 -6.98
C LEU A 617 -1.08 19.75 -7.85
N SER A 618 -1.09 18.44 -8.11
CA SER A 618 -0.15 17.82 -9.05
C SER A 618 -0.30 18.46 -10.44
N ASP A 619 -1.54 18.63 -10.93
CA ASP A 619 -1.86 19.30 -12.20
C ASP A 619 -1.35 20.75 -12.23
N TYR A 620 -1.52 21.49 -11.13
CA TYR A 620 -0.95 22.83 -11.02
C TYR A 620 0.58 22.83 -11.19
N PHE A 621 1.30 21.99 -10.44
CA PHE A 621 2.76 21.93 -10.51
C PHE A 621 3.26 21.44 -11.87
N PHE A 622 2.63 20.43 -12.50
CA PHE A 622 3.00 20.02 -13.85
C PHE A 622 2.77 21.10 -14.90
N ARG A 623 1.78 21.99 -14.72
CA ARG A 623 1.54 23.09 -15.66
C ARG A 623 2.52 24.24 -15.49
N ILE A 624 2.76 24.65 -14.25
CA ILE A 624 3.54 25.85 -13.91
C ILE A 624 5.03 25.57 -13.74
N HIS A 625 5.37 24.43 -13.13
CA HIS A 625 6.73 24.01 -12.79
C HIS A 625 7.10 22.68 -13.47
N PHE A 626 6.78 22.54 -14.77
CA PHE A 626 6.85 21.27 -15.50
C PHE A 626 8.18 20.52 -15.33
N GLU A 627 9.31 21.20 -15.57
CA GLU A 627 10.63 20.56 -15.55
C GLU A 627 10.99 20.06 -14.15
N ALA A 628 10.82 20.92 -13.13
CA ALA A 628 11.05 20.57 -11.74
C ALA A 628 10.13 19.42 -11.27
N ALA A 629 8.85 19.47 -11.62
CA ALA A 629 7.88 18.44 -11.26
C ALA A 629 8.25 17.09 -11.91
N VAL A 630 8.54 17.05 -13.21
CA VAL A 630 8.91 15.81 -13.90
C VAL A 630 10.22 15.23 -13.37
N GLN A 631 11.23 16.06 -13.14
CA GLN A 631 12.54 15.59 -12.71
C GLN A 631 12.52 15.01 -11.29
N HIS A 632 11.77 15.62 -10.38
CA HIS A 632 11.94 15.35 -8.95
C HIS A 632 10.71 14.75 -8.26
N PHE A 633 9.50 14.83 -8.83
CA PHE A 633 8.34 14.23 -8.17
C PHE A 633 8.45 12.70 -8.16
N PRO A 634 7.96 12.05 -7.09
CA PRO A 634 7.83 10.60 -7.03
C PRO A 634 7.12 10.01 -8.25
N LEU A 635 7.56 8.83 -8.67
CA LEU A 635 7.02 8.15 -9.85
C LEU A 635 5.52 7.84 -9.70
N ASP A 636 5.03 7.67 -8.48
CA ASP A 636 3.60 7.52 -8.16
C ASP A 636 2.73 8.72 -8.57
N ILE A 637 3.25 9.94 -8.42
CA ILE A 637 2.57 11.14 -8.90
C ILE A 637 2.68 11.21 -10.43
N LEU A 638 3.89 11.00 -10.96
CA LEU A 638 4.16 11.14 -12.40
C LEU A 638 3.34 10.17 -13.25
N ARG A 639 3.27 8.89 -12.84
CA ARG A 639 2.64 7.82 -13.62
C ARG A 639 1.12 7.91 -13.68
N THR A 640 0.50 8.59 -12.72
CA THR A 640 -0.96 8.75 -12.63
C THR A 640 -1.48 10.00 -13.35
N TYR A 641 -0.59 10.93 -13.67
CA TYR A 641 -0.94 12.20 -14.32
C TYR A 641 -1.29 12.02 -15.80
N GLU A 642 -2.40 12.63 -16.23
CA GLU A 642 -2.84 12.64 -17.62
C GLU A 642 -2.25 13.85 -18.38
N PHE A 643 -1.28 13.59 -19.25
CA PHE A 643 -0.69 14.62 -20.11
C PHE A 643 -1.54 14.85 -21.37
N HIS A 644 -2.39 15.88 -21.34
CA HIS A 644 -3.07 16.39 -22.52
C HIS A 644 -2.15 17.37 -23.29
N ASP A 645 -2.06 17.23 -24.62
CA ASP A 645 -1.37 18.16 -25.52
C ASP A 645 0.05 18.58 -25.10
N ILE A 646 0.91 17.58 -24.88
CA ILE A 646 2.32 17.80 -24.53
C ILE A 646 3.15 18.23 -25.75
N SER A 647 3.86 19.35 -25.64
CA SER A 647 4.82 19.78 -26.67
C SER A 647 5.97 18.78 -26.80
N GLU A 648 6.64 18.77 -27.95
CA GLU A 648 7.76 17.86 -28.21
C GLU A 648 8.88 18.02 -27.17
N THR A 649 9.26 19.25 -26.83
CA THR A 649 10.27 19.53 -25.81
C THR A 649 9.89 18.97 -24.44
N ARG A 650 8.65 19.18 -24.01
CA ARG A 650 8.15 18.66 -22.72
C ARG A 650 8.09 17.14 -22.71
N PHE A 651 7.71 16.54 -23.84
CA PHE A 651 7.71 15.10 -24.00
C PHE A 651 9.12 14.52 -23.84
N ASN A 652 10.14 15.13 -24.44
CA ASN A 652 11.52 14.63 -24.37
C ASN A 652 12.05 14.63 -22.92
N ILE A 653 11.71 15.65 -22.12
CA ILE A 653 12.06 15.70 -20.69
C ILE A 653 11.40 14.55 -19.93
N LEU A 654 10.11 14.30 -20.19
CA LEU A 654 9.36 13.20 -19.58
C LEU A 654 9.90 11.82 -20.00
N ALA A 655 10.18 11.63 -21.28
CA ALA A 655 10.75 10.40 -21.80
C ALA A 655 12.12 10.12 -21.18
N HIS A 656 12.99 11.13 -21.11
CA HIS A 656 14.30 11.00 -20.48
C HIS A 656 14.19 10.63 -19.00
N ARG A 657 13.27 11.25 -18.25
CA ARG A 657 12.97 10.88 -16.86
C ARG A 657 12.55 9.42 -16.73
N LEU A 658 11.62 8.95 -17.55
CA LEU A 658 11.15 7.56 -17.51
C LEU A 658 12.26 6.57 -17.89
N ILE A 659 13.09 6.91 -18.89
CA ILE A 659 14.27 6.11 -19.28
C ILE A 659 15.24 5.99 -18.10
N GLN A 660 15.54 7.08 -17.39
CA GLN A 660 16.38 7.03 -16.20
C GLN A 660 15.83 6.08 -15.13
N GLU A 661 14.51 6.08 -14.91
CA GLU A 661 13.87 5.15 -13.97
C GLU A 661 13.95 3.70 -14.43
N LEU A 662 13.92 3.43 -15.76
CA LEU A 662 14.20 2.08 -16.27
C LEU A 662 15.61 1.61 -15.88
N PHE A 663 16.61 2.46 -16.07
CA PHE A 663 18.01 2.14 -15.70
C PHE A 663 18.24 2.06 -14.19
N LYS A 664 17.38 2.67 -13.37
CA LYS A 664 17.36 2.52 -11.90
C LYS A 664 16.62 1.27 -11.41
N SER A 665 16.22 0.37 -12.31
CA SER A 665 15.47 -0.84 -11.98
C SER A 665 14.03 -0.61 -11.50
N ALA A 666 13.38 0.51 -11.87
CA ALA A 666 11.96 0.77 -11.59
C ALA A 666 11.09 0.47 -12.82
N LEU A 667 11.23 -0.74 -13.38
CA LEU A 667 10.70 -1.08 -14.71
C LEU A 667 9.16 -1.11 -14.74
N SER A 668 8.56 -1.84 -13.80
CA SER A 668 7.10 -1.97 -13.72
C SER A 668 6.41 -0.65 -13.40
N GLU A 669 7.03 0.21 -12.59
CA GLU A 669 6.47 1.52 -12.22
C GLU A 669 6.59 2.54 -13.36
N ALA A 670 7.70 2.54 -14.08
CA ALA A 670 7.89 3.46 -15.21
C ALA A 670 6.96 3.10 -16.38
N LEU A 671 6.83 1.82 -16.70
CA LEU A 671 6.06 1.35 -17.87
C LEU A 671 4.54 1.33 -17.67
N ILE A 672 4.03 1.48 -16.43
CA ILE A 672 2.59 1.61 -16.18
C ILE A 672 2.08 3.06 -16.30
N CYS A 673 2.95 4.00 -16.67
CA CYS A 673 2.61 5.41 -16.84
C CYS A 673 1.48 5.61 -17.86
N ARG A 674 0.48 6.42 -17.50
CA ARG A 674 -0.69 6.73 -18.37
C ARG A 674 -0.31 7.41 -19.68
N LEU A 675 0.89 7.98 -19.76
CA LEU A 675 1.49 8.47 -21.01
C LEU A 675 1.38 7.43 -22.15
N PHE A 676 1.53 6.14 -21.83
CA PHE A 676 1.53 5.05 -22.81
C PHE A 676 0.13 4.61 -23.27
N GLU A 677 -0.95 5.16 -22.70
CA GLU A 677 -2.31 4.96 -23.23
C GLU A 677 -2.44 5.55 -24.65
N ARG A 678 -1.59 6.53 -25.00
CA ARG A 678 -1.52 7.13 -26.33
C ARG A 678 -0.42 6.46 -27.17
N SER A 679 -0.83 5.82 -28.27
CA SER A 679 0.09 5.13 -29.17
C SER A 679 1.17 6.05 -29.78
N GLU A 680 0.88 7.33 -30.01
CA GLU A 680 1.85 8.33 -30.48
C GLU A 680 2.98 8.57 -29.46
N CYS A 681 2.61 8.65 -28.18
CA CYS A 681 3.57 8.86 -27.08
C CYS A 681 4.46 7.63 -26.91
N GLU A 682 3.90 6.43 -27.03
CA GLU A 682 4.67 5.18 -27.01
C GLU A 682 5.74 5.14 -28.12
N GLU A 683 5.40 5.60 -29.33
CA GLU A 683 6.35 5.66 -30.45
C GLU A 683 7.49 6.64 -30.21
N ARG A 684 7.16 7.86 -29.77
CA ARG A 684 8.16 8.87 -29.44
C ARG A 684 9.07 8.40 -28.31
N PHE A 685 8.51 7.70 -27.32
CA PHE A 685 9.32 7.10 -26.25
C PHE A 685 10.31 6.07 -26.80
N CYS A 686 9.90 5.22 -27.74
CA CYS A 686 10.82 4.29 -28.41
C CYS A 686 11.94 5.02 -29.16
N ASN A 687 11.63 6.13 -29.83
CA ASN A 687 12.62 6.93 -30.54
C ASN A 687 13.65 7.57 -29.59
N GLU A 688 13.22 8.08 -28.44
CA GLU A 688 14.14 8.59 -27.41
C GLU A 688 14.96 7.46 -26.80
N LEU A 689 14.31 6.34 -26.47
CA LEU A 689 14.97 5.15 -25.93
C LEU A 689 16.03 4.59 -26.91
N GLN A 690 15.78 4.66 -28.22
CA GLN A 690 16.74 4.23 -29.25
C GLN A 690 18.06 5.03 -29.23
N LYS A 691 18.03 6.29 -28.78
CA LYS A 691 19.23 7.14 -28.69
C LYS A 691 20.14 6.73 -27.53
N GLU A 692 19.65 5.94 -26.58
CA GLU A 692 20.41 5.47 -25.44
C GLU A 692 21.44 4.39 -25.85
N GLY A 693 22.72 4.65 -25.62
CA GLY A 693 23.80 3.72 -25.97
C GLY A 693 23.85 2.42 -25.16
N LYS A 694 22.96 2.26 -24.16
CA LYS A 694 22.98 1.17 -23.16
C LYS A 694 21.73 0.29 -23.20
N LEU A 695 21.00 0.27 -24.30
CA LEU A 695 19.77 -0.52 -24.46
C LEU A 695 19.90 -2.00 -24.10
N ILE A 696 21.06 -2.60 -24.38
CA ILE A 696 21.34 -4.00 -24.07
C ILE A 696 21.28 -4.28 -22.56
N GLU A 697 21.62 -3.31 -21.71
CA GLU A 697 21.57 -3.46 -20.25
C GLU A 697 20.11 -3.67 -19.77
N LEU A 698 19.14 -2.96 -20.36
CA LEU A 698 17.73 -3.05 -19.96
C LEU A 698 17.11 -4.43 -20.16
N LEU A 699 17.67 -5.25 -21.05
CA LEU A 699 17.23 -6.62 -21.28
C LEU A 699 17.55 -7.56 -20.10
N TYR A 700 18.49 -7.16 -19.24
CA TYR A 700 18.98 -7.97 -18.12
C TYR A 700 18.80 -7.32 -16.76
N ILE A 701 18.55 -6.00 -16.70
CA ILE A 701 18.29 -5.31 -15.44
C ILE A 701 17.00 -5.89 -14.82
N PRO A 702 17.07 -6.45 -13.60
CA PRO A 702 15.88 -6.91 -12.90
C PRO A 702 15.08 -5.71 -12.38
N ASP A 703 13.76 -5.83 -12.38
CA ASP A 703 12.90 -4.87 -11.71
C ASP A 703 12.97 -5.00 -10.19
N LYS A 704 13.44 -3.95 -9.52
CA LYS A 704 13.49 -3.85 -8.05
C LYS A 704 12.24 -3.24 -7.45
N ALA A 705 11.43 -2.55 -8.27
CA ALA A 705 10.16 -1.97 -7.83
C ALA A 705 9.04 -3.03 -7.73
N SER A 706 9.24 -4.19 -8.33
CA SER A 706 8.34 -5.34 -8.28
C SER A 706 8.94 -6.48 -7.44
N PRO A 707 8.13 -7.28 -6.73
CA PRO A 707 8.62 -8.50 -6.08
C PRO A 707 9.04 -9.57 -7.11
N PHE A 708 8.64 -9.38 -8.37
CA PHE A 708 9.02 -10.22 -9.51
C PHE A 708 10.19 -9.53 -10.23
N SER A 709 11.38 -10.10 -10.08
CA SER A 709 12.67 -9.62 -10.60
C SER A 709 12.80 -9.82 -12.13
N LEU A 710 11.84 -9.30 -12.91
CA LEU A 710 11.70 -9.52 -14.35
C LEU A 710 12.18 -8.32 -15.17
N PRO A 711 12.75 -8.51 -16.38
CA PRO A 711 13.35 -7.43 -17.17
C PRO A 711 12.34 -6.66 -18.04
N VAL A 712 12.83 -5.63 -18.74
CA VAL A 712 11.99 -4.65 -19.46
C VAL A 712 11.07 -5.29 -20.50
N ILE A 713 11.54 -6.34 -21.20
CA ILE A 713 10.76 -6.99 -22.27
C ILE A 713 9.51 -7.68 -21.71
N PHE A 714 9.61 -8.24 -20.51
CA PHE A 714 8.46 -8.86 -19.83
C PHE A 714 7.41 -7.79 -19.51
N TRP A 715 7.82 -6.69 -18.88
CA TRP A 715 6.92 -5.62 -18.45
C TRP A 715 6.24 -4.90 -19.60
N ALA A 716 6.97 -4.63 -20.69
CA ALA A 716 6.39 -4.05 -21.91
C ALA A 716 5.26 -4.92 -22.47
N ASN A 717 5.45 -6.24 -22.51
CA ASN A 717 4.43 -7.17 -22.98
C ASN A 717 3.29 -7.35 -21.97
N LYS A 718 3.58 -7.40 -20.66
CA LYS A 718 2.57 -7.47 -19.59
C LYS A 718 1.62 -6.27 -19.60
N TYR A 719 2.14 -5.07 -19.78
CA TYR A 719 1.31 -3.86 -19.88
C TYR A 719 0.73 -3.64 -21.27
N GLY A 720 1.10 -4.47 -22.25
CA GLY A 720 0.56 -4.39 -23.60
C GLY A 720 1.05 -3.20 -24.41
N LEU A 721 2.27 -2.74 -24.13
CA LEU A 721 2.95 -1.67 -24.86
C LEU A 721 3.42 -2.23 -26.21
N LYS A 722 2.57 -2.11 -27.24
CA LYS A 722 2.74 -2.76 -28.54
C LYS A 722 3.97 -2.28 -29.30
N LYS A 723 4.16 -0.97 -29.42
CA LYS A 723 5.29 -0.38 -30.15
C LYS A 723 6.60 -0.63 -29.41
N LEU A 724 6.60 -0.49 -28.09
CA LEU A 724 7.79 -0.77 -27.26
C LEU A 724 8.16 -2.25 -27.30
N SER A 725 7.17 -3.16 -27.18
CA SER A 725 7.42 -4.60 -27.27
C SER A 725 8.00 -4.99 -28.63
N LYS A 726 7.50 -4.40 -29.73
CA LYS A 726 8.04 -4.61 -31.08
C LYS A 726 9.45 -4.05 -31.23
N PHE A 727 9.69 -2.84 -30.73
CA PHE A 727 11.00 -2.20 -30.74
C PHE A 727 12.04 -3.05 -30.00
N LEU A 728 11.74 -3.46 -28.76
CA LEU A 728 12.62 -4.29 -27.95
C LEU A 728 12.88 -5.65 -28.60
N TRP A 729 11.86 -6.28 -29.18
CA TRP A 729 12.02 -7.55 -29.88
C TRP A 729 12.97 -7.44 -31.08
N HIS A 730 12.80 -6.42 -31.92
CA HIS A 730 13.68 -6.17 -33.06
C HIS A 730 15.12 -5.84 -32.63
N PHE A 731 15.27 -5.13 -31.52
CA PHE A 731 16.59 -4.86 -30.94
C PHE A 731 17.27 -6.16 -30.50
N VAL A 732 16.56 -7.05 -29.80
CA VAL A 732 17.05 -8.37 -29.38
C VAL A 732 17.52 -9.19 -30.58
N GLU A 733 16.70 -9.32 -31.63
CA GLU A 733 17.02 -10.13 -32.81
C GLU A 733 18.27 -9.68 -33.55
N LYS A 734 18.57 -8.37 -33.51
CA LYS A 734 19.71 -7.79 -34.23
C LYS A 734 21.01 -7.74 -33.43
N ASN A 735 20.91 -7.60 -32.11
CA ASN A 735 22.05 -7.20 -31.27
C ASN A 735 22.46 -8.25 -30.23
N THR A 736 21.78 -9.40 -30.17
CA THR A 736 22.07 -10.45 -29.16
C THR A 736 22.35 -11.80 -29.82
N ASN A 737 22.95 -12.72 -29.06
CA ASN A 737 23.25 -14.06 -29.55
C ASN A 737 21.96 -14.93 -29.62
N LYS A 738 22.04 -16.12 -30.22
CA LYS A 738 20.86 -16.99 -30.38
C LYS A 738 20.24 -17.46 -29.05
N GLU A 739 21.05 -17.61 -28.00
CA GLU A 739 20.61 -18.03 -26.68
C GLU A 739 19.82 -16.91 -26.00
N ASP A 740 20.34 -15.68 -26.03
CA ASP A 740 19.67 -14.47 -25.54
C ASP A 740 18.34 -14.23 -26.27
N VAL A 741 18.32 -14.38 -27.60
CA VAL A 741 17.07 -14.30 -28.40
C VAL A 741 16.05 -15.33 -27.91
N HIS A 742 16.49 -16.55 -27.60
CA HIS A 742 15.62 -17.61 -27.07
C HIS A 742 15.07 -17.24 -25.68
N SER A 743 15.92 -16.74 -24.79
CA SER A 743 15.58 -16.32 -23.44
C SER A 743 14.57 -15.17 -23.41
N GLN A 744 14.89 -14.10 -24.13
CA GLN A 744 14.06 -12.90 -24.22
C GLN A 744 12.72 -13.18 -24.91
N PHE A 745 12.67 -14.13 -25.86
CA PHE A 745 11.42 -14.58 -26.46
C PHE A 745 10.44 -15.13 -25.43
N TYR A 746 10.88 -16.04 -24.56
CA TYR A 746 9.99 -16.64 -23.56
C TYR A 746 9.61 -15.67 -22.45
N LEU A 747 10.49 -14.74 -22.08
CA LEU A 747 10.15 -13.63 -21.18
C LEU A 747 9.06 -12.73 -21.76
N ALA A 748 9.17 -12.37 -23.05
CA ALA A 748 8.15 -11.57 -23.74
C ALA A 748 6.79 -12.29 -23.77
N ARG A 749 6.78 -13.58 -24.15
CA ARG A 749 5.55 -14.40 -24.21
C ARG A 749 4.95 -14.62 -22.82
N PHE A 750 5.78 -14.81 -21.80
CA PHE A 750 5.30 -14.90 -20.41
C PHE A 750 4.64 -13.59 -19.96
N GLY A 751 5.17 -12.44 -20.38
CA GLY A 751 4.52 -11.14 -20.22
C GLY A 751 3.14 -11.10 -20.85
N GLU A 752 2.97 -11.60 -22.07
CA GLU A 752 1.67 -11.69 -22.75
C GLU A 752 0.68 -12.61 -22.01
N CYS A 753 1.15 -13.75 -21.49
CA CYS A 753 0.33 -14.60 -20.62
C CYS A 753 -0.16 -13.84 -19.38
N CYS A 754 0.74 -13.07 -18.74
CA CYS A 754 0.42 -12.27 -17.55
C CYS A 754 -0.47 -11.05 -17.86
N LYS A 755 -0.44 -10.54 -19.09
CA LYS A 755 -1.40 -9.52 -19.55
C LYS A 755 -2.82 -10.07 -19.59
N ASN A 756 -2.97 -11.31 -20.03
CA ASN A 756 -4.27 -11.98 -20.16
C ASN A 756 -4.77 -12.59 -18.84
N ASP A 757 -3.86 -13.06 -17.98
CA ASP A 757 -4.14 -13.57 -16.62
C ASP A 757 -3.11 -12.99 -15.63
N GLU A 758 -3.47 -11.91 -14.93
CA GLU A 758 -2.55 -11.19 -14.03
C GLU A 758 -2.02 -12.06 -12.89
N ASN A 759 -2.79 -13.05 -12.43
CA ASN A 759 -2.34 -14.00 -11.39
C ASN A 759 -1.24 -14.94 -11.91
N TYR A 760 -1.15 -15.17 -13.23
CA TYR A 760 -0.18 -16.11 -13.81
C TYR A 760 1.27 -15.76 -13.47
N ILE A 761 1.54 -14.48 -13.18
CA ILE A 761 2.85 -14.02 -12.69
C ILE A 761 3.28 -14.72 -11.40
N THR A 762 2.35 -15.16 -10.55
CA THR A 762 2.66 -15.85 -9.28
C THR A 762 3.24 -17.25 -9.46
N ARG A 763 3.19 -17.81 -10.68
CA ARG A 763 3.85 -19.07 -11.01
C ARG A 763 5.35 -18.93 -11.20
N THR A 764 5.86 -17.71 -11.31
CA THR A 764 7.31 -17.48 -11.31
C THR A 764 7.87 -17.40 -9.89
N SER A 765 9.04 -18.00 -9.68
CA SER A 765 9.86 -17.80 -8.48
C SER A 765 10.98 -16.79 -8.78
N MET A 766 11.62 -16.23 -7.76
CA MET A 766 12.69 -15.23 -7.94
C MET A 766 13.94 -15.76 -8.70
N LEU A 767 14.06 -17.06 -8.96
CA LEU A 767 15.27 -17.71 -9.50
C LEU A 767 14.95 -18.69 -10.63
N LEU A 768 14.07 -18.32 -11.56
CA LEU A 768 13.76 -19.16 -12.72
C LEU A 768 14.80 -19.03 -13.84
N ASP A 769 15.23 -20.17 -14.37
CA ASP A 769 16.00 -20.26 -15.62
C ASP A 769 15.07 -20.02 -16.84
N VAL A 770 15.67 -19.74 -17.98
CA VAL A 770 15.03 -19.61 -19.30
C VAL A 770 14.12 -20.80 -19.60
N ASN A 771 14.56 -22.02 -19.25
CA ASN A 771 13.78 -23.22 -19.45
C ASN A 771 12.46 -23.22 -18.67
N ASP A 772 12.42 -22.59 -17.51
CA ASP A 772 11.22 -22.51 -16.69
C ASP A 772 10.18 -21.58 -17.32
N TYR A 773 10.62 -20.45 -17.89
CA TYR A 773 9.71 -19.57 -18.64
C TYR A 773 9.11 -20.24 -19.87
N ARG A 774 9.91 -21.05 -20.58
CA ARG A 774 9.41 -21.88 -21.69
C ARG A 774 8.31 -22.82 -21.23
N VAL A 775 8.52 -23.53 -20.13
CA VAL A 775 7.53 -24.44 -19.53
C VAL A 775 6.27 -23.66 -19.16
N LEU A 776 6.41 -22.52 -18.49
CA LEU A 776 5.28 -21.66 -18.11
C LEU A 776 4.48 -21.17 -19.32
N VAL A 777 5.15 -20.78 -20.41
CA VAL A 777 4.46 -20.32 -21.63
C VAL A 777 3.72 -21.48 -22.31
N CYS A 778 4.35 -22.65 -22.44
CA CYS A 778 3.73 -23.82 -23.09
C CYS A 778 2.53 -24.36 -22.30
N HIS A 779 2.59 -24.33 -20.97
CA HIS A 779 1.52 -24.79 -20.09
C HIS A 779 0.43 -23.73 -19.81
N TYR A 780 0.58 -22.52 -20.36
CA TYR A 780 -0.42 -21.47 -20.16
C TYR A 780 -1.77 -21.86 -20.76
N ARG A 781 -2.83 -21.81 -19.95
CA ARG A 781 -4.21 -22.05 -20.37
C ARG A 781 -5.13 -20.98 -19.79
N PHE A 782 -6.04 -20.49 -20.62
CA PHE A 782 -7.12 -19.57 -20.24
C PHE A 782 -8.45 -20.05 -20.84
N SER A 783 -9.57 -19.46 -20.43
CA SER A 783 -10.96 -19.86 -20.70
C SER A 783 -11.18 -20.87 -21.84
N GLY A 784 -11.70 -22.06 -21.51
CA GLY A 784 -12.08 -23.08 -22.49
C GLY A 784 -10.90 -23.79 -23.17
N GLN A 785 -9.85 -24.15 -22.43
CA GLN A 785 -8.63 -24.83 -22.93
C GLN A 785 -7.75 -24.03 -23.91
N ARG A 786 -8.07 -22.75 -24.18
CA ARG A 786 -7.25 -21.89 -25.03
C ARG A 786 -5.86 -21.68 -24.45
N ASN A 787 -4.85 -21.68 -25.31
CA ASN A 787 -3.43 -21.64 -24.94
C ASN A 787 -2.72 -20.42 -25.56
N ILE A 788 -1.40 -20.32 -25.38
CA ILE A 788 -0.60 -19.22 -25.95
C ILE A 788 -0.75 -19.06 -27.47
N LEU A 789 -0.97 -20.15 -28.23
CA LEU A 789 -1.16 -20.06 -29.68
C LEU A 789 -2.41 -19.26 -30.03
N HIS A 790 -3.48 -19.40 -29.24
CA HIS A 790 -4.71 -18.64 -29.42
C HIS A 790 -4.49 -17.13 -29.18
N LEU A 791 -3.67 -16.79 -28.17
CA LEU A 791 -3.27 -15.39 -27.93
C LEU A 791 -2.46 -14.83 -29.10
N LEU A 792 -1.54 -15.62 -29.67
CA LEU A 792 -0.74 -15.17 -30.81
C LEU A 792 -1.61 -14.90 -32.05
N ILE A 793 -2.55 -15.80 -32.36
CA ILE A 793 -3.45 -15.63 -33.52
C ILE A 793 -4.41 -14.46 -33.32
N SER A 794 -4.93 -14.26 -32.11
CA SER A 794 -5.84 -13.16 -31.79
C SER A 794 -5.12 -11.82 -31.56
N SER A 795 -3.79 -11.81 -31.52
CA SER A 795 -3.01 -10.58 -31.37
C SER A 795 -2.97 -9.76 -32.64
N ASP A 796 -2.53 -8.51 -32.50
CA ASP A 796 -2.31 -7.55 -33.60
C ASP A 796 -0.97 -7.74 -34.31
N LYS A 797 -0.30 -8.88 -34.11
CA LYS A 797 0.95 -9.22 -34.79
C LYS A 797 0.71 -9.43 -36.29
N SER A 798 1.76 -9.24 -37.08
CA SER A 798 1.72 -9.62 -38.50
C SER A 798 1.52 -11.13 -38.62
N ASP A 799 0.89 -11.59 -39.70
CA ASP A 799 0.68 -13.02 -39.93
C ASP A 799 2.01 -13.78 -39.98
N TYR A 800 3.06 -13.12 -40.51
CA TYR A 800 4.42 -13.64 -40.53
C TYR A 800 5.00 -13.83 -39.11
N ASP A 801 4.91 -12.81 -38.25
CA ASP A 801 5.44 -12.90 -36.88
C ASP A 801 4.64 -13.90 -36.04
N ALA A 802 3.31 -13.91 -36.18
CA ALA A 802 2.44 -14.86 -35.50
C ALA A 802 2.82 -16.30 -35.90
N HIS A 803 2.95 -16.58 -37.21
CA HIS A 803 3.37 -17.89 -37.70
C HIS A 803 4.75 -18.29 -37.16
N ARG A 804 5.74 -17.39 -37.27
CA ARG A 804 7.12 -17.65 -36.80
C ARG A 804 7.16 -17.95 -35.29
N PHE A 805 6.41 -17.20 -34.49
CA PHE A 805 6.37 -17.41 -33.04
C PHE A 805 5.62 -18.69 -32.66
N MET A 806 4.54 -19.02 -33.37
CA MET A 806 3.83 -20.29 -33.19
C MET A 806 4.74 -21.48 -33.51
N MET A 807 5.43 -21.45 -34.65
CA MET A 807 6.35 -22.52 -35.04
C MET A 807 7.47 -22.69 -34.02
N LYS A 808 8.01 -21.59 -33.49
CA LYS A 808 9.01 -21.66 -32.41
C LYS A 808 8.47 -22.34 -31.16
N ILE A 809 7.28 -21.94 -30.67
CA ILE A 809 6.67 -22.55 -29.48
C ILE A 809 6.36 -24.04 -29.71
N LEU A 810 5.85 -24.40 -30.88
CA LEU A 810 5.54 -25.79 -31.24
C LEU A 810 6.81 -26.66 -31.31
N THR A 811 7.90 -26.12 -31.87
CA THR A 811 9.17 -26.85 -32.01
C THR A 811 9.88 -27.03 -30.66
N ASP A 812 9.82 -26.00 -29.81
CA ASP A 812 10.49 -25.99 -28.51
C ASP A 812 9.65 -26.67 -27.40
N SER A 813 8.41 -27.09 -27.68
CA SER A 813 7.49 -27.64 -26.69
C SER A 813 7.95 -29.04 -26.23
N PRO A 814 8.11 -29.27 -24.91
CA PRO A 814 8.55 -30.57 -24.40
C PRO A 814 7.45 -31.65 -24.33
N ASP A 815 6.20 -31.35 -24.70
CA ASP A 815 5.02 -32.20 -24.48
C ASP A 815 3.98 -32.09 -25.62
N GLU A 816 3.15 -33.12 -25.83
CA GLU A 816 1.97 -33.09 -26.74
C GLU A 816 0.88 -32.07 -26.31
N ASN A 817 1.04 -31.44 -25.15
CA ASN A 817 0.06 -30.57 -24.52
C ASN A 817 -0.25 -29.29 -25.32
N VAL A 818 0.69 -28.77 -26.12
CA VAL A 818 0.43 -27.62 -27.02
C VAL A 818 -0.06 -28.15 -28.38
N ALA A 819 -1.31 -28.63 -28.41
CA ALA A 819 -1.93 -29.11 -29.63
C ALA A 819 -2.57 -27.98 -30.45
N VAL A 820 -2.53 -28.12 -31.77
CA VAL A 820 -3.38 -27.36 -32.70
C VAL A 820 -4.77 -28.00 -32.63
N ASP A 821 -5.72 -27.31 -32.00
CA ASP A 821 -7.10 -27.78 -31.88
C ASP A 821 -8.02 -27.11 -32.93
N LEU A 822 -9.26 -27.60 -33.01
CA LEU A 822 -10.27 -27.11 -33.94
C LEU A 822 -10.66 -25.65 -33.65
N ASP A 823 -10.56 -25.21 -32.39
CA ASP A 823 -10.84 -23.84 -31.97
C ASP A 823 -9.79 -22.87 -32.52
N LEU A 824 -8.50 -23.25 -32.48
CA LEU A 824 -7.40 -22.49 -33.06
C LEU A 824 -7.54 -22.35 -34.57
N LEU A 825 -7.93 -23.43 -35.27
CA LEU A 825 -8.20 -23.41 -36.71
C LEU A 825 -9.39 -22.51 -37.05
N THR A 826 -10.46 -22.60 -36.25
CA THR A 826 -11.65 -21.75 -36.42
C THR A 826 -11.30 -20.28 -36.19
N LEU A 827 -10.49 -19.97 -35.18
CA LEU A 827 -10.01 -18.61 -34.91
C LEU A 827 -9.15 -18.07 -36.05
N ALA A 828 -8.21 -18.88 -36.58
CA ALA A 828 -7.38 -18.51 -37.72
C ALA A 828 -8.22 -18.21 -38.97
N LEU A 829 -9.18 -19.08 -39.29
CA LEU A 829 -10.10 -18.90 -40.42
C LEU A 829 -11.01 -17.68 -40.23
N THR A 830 -11.45 -17.40 -39.00
CA THR A 830 -12.24 -16.20 -38.70
C THR A 830 -11.44 -14.93 -38.91
N ASN A 831 -10.17 -14.90 -38.50
CA ASN A 831 -9.28 -13.76 -38.75
C ASN A 831 -8.99 -13.54 -40.24
N ILE A 832 -8.79 -14.63 -41.00
CA ILE A 832 -8.63 -14.57 -42.45
C ILE A 832 -9.90 -14.01 -43.11
N ALA A 833 -11.07 -14.52 -42.73
CA ALA A 833 -12.35 -14.06 -43.26
C ALA A 833 -12.61 -12.58 -42.95
N PHE A 834 -12.29 -12.13 -41.73
CA PHE A 834 -12.39 -10.72 -41.35
C PHE A 834 -11.47 -9.84 -42.21
N LYS A 835 -10.21 -10.23 -42.41
CA LYS A 835 -9.25 -9.50 -43.28
C LYS A 835 -9.68 -9.48 -44.75
N LEU A 836 -10.41 -10.49 -45.20
CA LEU A 836 -10.96 -10.59 -46.56
C LEU A 836 -12.36 -9.94 -46.71
N GLY A 837 -12.91 -9.34 -45.64
CA GLY A 837 -14.23 -8.70 -45.68
C GLY A 837 -15.42 -9.67 -45.80
N LEU A 838 -15.23 -10.94 -45.46
CA LEU A 838 -16.28 -11.98 -45.51
C LEU A 838 -17.12 -11.96 -44.22
N SER A 839 -18.44 -12.15 -44.34
CA SER A 839 -19.33 -12.13 -43.17
C SER A 839 -19.07 -13.31 -42.22
N LYS A 840 -19.22 -13.08 -40.91
CA LYS A 840 -19.01 -14.09 -39.85
C LYS A 840 -19.81 -15.39 -40.07
N GLU A 841 -20.99 -15.31 -40.69
CA GLU A 841 -21.88 -16.44 -40.95
C GLU A 841 -21.31 -17.47 -41.95
N ILE A 842 -20.37 -17.06 -42.81
CA ILE A 842 -19.75 -17.97 -43.79
C ILE A 842 -18.77 -18.94 -43.11
N VAL A 843 -18.11 -18.50 -42.03
CA VAL A 843 -17.03 -19.26 -41.36
C VAL A 843 -17.57 -20.24 -40.32
N THR A 844 -18.72 -19.93 -39.70
CA THR A 844 -19.31 -20.75 -38.62
C THR A 844 -20.26 -21.84 -39.09
N SER A 845 -20.58 -21.90 -40.39
CA SER A 845 -21.45 -22.98 -40.90
C SER A 845 -20.69 -24.32 -40.90
N GLU A 846 -21.25 -25.35 -40.25
CA GLU A 846 -20.78 -26.75 -40.33
C GLU A 846 -20.57 -27.23 -41.79
N HIS A 847 -21.19 -26.54 -42.74
CA HIS A 847 -21.12 -26.84 -44.17
C HIS A 847 -19.75 -26.53 -44.79
N PHE A 848 -18.98 -25.57 -44.25
CA PHE A 848 -17.63 -25.26 -44.76
C PHE A 848 -16.61 -26.35 -44.41
N PHE A 849 -16.73 -26.94 -43.22
CA PHE A 849 -15.83 -28.00 -42.74
C PHE A 849 -16.19 -29.40 -43.28
N LYS A 850 -17.48 -29.70 -43.51
CA LYS A 850 -17.90 -31.02 -44.05
C LYS A 850 -17.60 -31.22 -45.54
N LYS A 851 -17.20 -30.18 -46.29
CA LYS A 851 -17.12 -30.27 -47.77
C LYS A 851 -15.91 -29.56 -48.37
N LYS A 852 -14.67 -30.01 -48.08
CA LYS A 852 -13.54 -29.98 -49.05
C LYS A 852 -12.31 -30.75 -48.56
N LYS A 853 -11.79 -31.63 -49.43
CA LYS A 853 -10.46 -32.22 -49.33
C LYS A 853 -9.40 -31.12 -49.17
N LEU A 854 -8.82 -31.02 -47.97
CA LEU A 854 -7.73 -30.10 -47.59
C LEU A 854 -6.38 -30.40 -48.27
N HIS A 855 -6.34 -31.19 -49.34
CA HIS A 855 -5.12 -31.57 -50.07
C HIS A 855 -4.71 -30.63 -51.21
N LYS A 856 -5.36 -29.47 -51.40
CA LYS A 856 -5.10 -28.59 -52.57
C LYS A 856 -4.93 -27.10 -52.26
N LEU A 857 -4.69 -26.68 -51.02
CA LEU A 857 -4.23 -25.33 -50.73
C LEU A 857 -2.69 -25.30 -50.74
N LYS A 858 -2.12 -24.97 -51.91
CA LYS A 858 -0.73 -24.48 -51.97
C LYS A 858 -0.72 -23.11 -51.29
N TRP A 859 -0.02 -23.01 -50.17
CA TRP A 859 0.30 -21.74 -49.53
C TRP A 859 1.18 -20.93 -50.48
N PRO A 860 0.85 -19.67 -50.80
CA PRO A 860 1.82 -18.76 -51.42
C PRO A 860 2.91 -18.43 -50.40
N LYS A 861 4.16 -18.33 -50.88
CA LYS A 861 5.35 -17.99 -50.10
C LYS A 861 5.23 -16.70 -49.32
#